data_AF-A0A319CB27-F1
#
_entry.id   AF-A0A319CB27-F1
#
_cell.length_a   1.000
_cell.length_b   1.000
_cell.length_c   1.000
_cell.angle_alpha   90.00
_cell.angle_beta   90.00
_cell.angle_gamma   90.00
#
_symmetry.space_group_name_H-M   'P 1'
#
loop_
_entity.id
_entity.type
_entity.pdbx_description
1 polymer ?
#
loop_
_entity_poly.entity_id
_entity_poly.type
_entity_poly.pdbx_seq_one_letter_code
_entity_poly.pdbx_strand_id
1 'polypeptide(L)'
;MKGNQLLQIWRFATGLHGNSHHKPGFEPESSYHPRIFLLLLSDLGEISDMISSVIMHEIVTSDDSMLHSMKDLSDHHLLSEWLPTPSDKYYASPRPHVYNRKWPTQTLTQAPRWLSTDLRDGNQTLVQPMNGDDKLRYFQTLVKLGYKEVEVSYPSASQTEFNFTRHLISTPGTVPDDTWIQVMAPCREELIQRTIEAVRGARKVILHIHLSTSDLFREVVFKMTKGDIIDLAVRCVMKIRELTKESSDAEMHKTEWTIEFTLENFQDTSVEYAIEVCEAVKLAWEPTTENKIIFNLPSTVEATMPNVFADQIELFCRGISEREKVCVSVHPHNDRGCGVAAAEMAQLAGADRVEGCLFGNGERTGNVDLVTLALNLYTHGVSPRVNLSNLNEVVAMVEECTKIAVHPRAPYAGKYVFCTFTGTHQDAIRKGYNKLKESERLGATRASKWKMPYLPMDPVDLGRQHEAIVRVNSQSGKGGVAWLLKESLNIDMPRDLEIEFTQVVKAHANLSGFEVTRETICRLFRKHYMHVESERVRLLNCRASQAKGNRDATYVQLKISVQGSDRELEATGGELLPTILDALRSVGYDYEVLDNQLQYIASQDTVTSFIRLGTAGNIASWGVGMHKNTDWAVSQAILVAGQKIMASQLNDNLSN
;
A
#
# COMPACT_ATOMS: atom_id res chain seq x y z
N MET A 1 7.14 -52.51 -17.32
CA MET A 1 7.98 -52.45 -18.55
C MET A 1 8.41 -51.04 -18.97
N LYS A 2 7.63 -49.95 -18.72
CA LYS A 2 8.03 -48.57 -19.12
C LYS A 2 9.15 -47.93 -18.26
N GLY A 3 9.33 -48.35 -17.00
CA GLY A 3 10.37 -47.80 -16.11
C GLY A 3 11.81 -48.12 -16.52
N ASN A 4 12.09 -49.34 -16.98
CA ASN A 4 13.45 -49.73 -17.40
C ASN A 4 13.92 -49.05 -18.69
N GLN A 5 13.00 -48.67 -19.59
CA GLN A 5 13.35 -47.91 -20.79
C GLN A 5 13.69 -46.45 -20.46
N LEU A 6 12.97 -45.82 -19.53
CA LEU A 6 13.28 -44.47 -19.04
C LEU A 6 14.63 -44.42 -18.30
N LEU A 7 14.95 -45.47 -17.54
CA LEU A 7 16.24 -45.59 -16.84
C LEU A 7 17.42 -45.73 -17.80
N GLN A 8 17.25 -46.45 -18.92
CA GLN A 8 18.29 -46.55 -19.96
C GLN A 8 18.48 -45.23 -20.73
N ILE A 9 17.39 -44.49 -20.99
CA ILE A 9 17.46 -43.17 -21.63
C ILE A 9 18.19 -42.17 -20.71
N TRP A 10 17.94 -42.21 -19.39
CA TRP A 10 18.64 -41.37 -18.42
C TRP A 10 20.15 -41.66 -18.37
N ARG A 11 20.56 -42.94 -18.34
CA ARG A 11 21.98 -43.35 -18.35
C ARG A 11 22.69 -42.96 -19.65
N PHE A 12 22.00 -43.00 -20.79
CA PHE A 12 22.56 -42.57 -22.07
C PHE A 12 22.71 -41.04 -22.16
N ALA A 13 21.78 -40.28 -21.57
CA ALA A 13 21.80 -38.82 -21.57
C ALA A 13 22.81 -38.19 -20.59
N THR A 14 23.16 -38.90 -19.50
CA THR A 14 24.11 -38.39 -18.48
C THR A 14 25.53 -38.96 -18.60
N GLY A 15 25.79 -39.84 -19.57
CA GLY A 15 27.13 -40.36 -19.86
C GLY A 15 27.69 -41.35 -18.82
N LEU A 16 26.87 -41.84 -17.90
CA LEU A 16 27.27 -42.80 -16.87
C LEU A 16 27.30 -44.23 -17.41
N HIS A 17 28.36 -44.56 -18.17
CA HIS A 17 28.77 -45.95 -18.40
C HIS A 17 30.09 -46.24 -17.67
N GLY A 18 30.00 -47.08 -16.64
CA GLY A 18 31.16 -47.71 -16.04
C GLY A 18 31.70 -48.79 -16.99
N ASN A 19 32.79 -48.48 -17.70
CA ASN A 19 33.94 -49.36 -17.84
C ASN A 19 35.10 -48.65 -18.55
N SER A 20 36.29 -48.90 -18.01
CA SER A 20 37.60 -48.44 -18.44
C SER A 20 37.88 -48.64 -19.93
N HIS A 21 38.23 -47.58 -20.64
CA HIS A 21 39.42 -47.48 -21.52
C HIS A 21 39.48 -46.09 -22.17
N HIS A 22 40.57 -45.35 -21.90
CA HIS A 22 40.90 -44.12 -22.61
C HIS A 22 41.10 -44.36 -24.10
N LYS A 23 40.42 -43.58 -24.94
CA LYS A 23 40.92 -43.13 -26.26
C LYS A 23 40.81 -41.61 -26.31
N PRO A 24 41.83 -40.88 -26.78
CA PRO A 24 41.78 -39.42 -26.90
C PRO A 24 41.09 -39.01 -28.20
N GLY A 25 40.23 -38.01 -28.11
CA GLY A 25 39.65 -37.30 -29.26
C GLY A 25 38.17 -37.58 -29.48
N PHE A 26 37.30 -36.93 -28.70
CA PHE A 26 35.94 -36.55 -29.07
C PHE A 26 35.40 -35.62 -27.96
N GLU A 27 35.30 -34.31 -28.24
CA GLU A 27 34.48 -33.39 -27.44
C GLU A 27 33.05 -33.41 -28.00
N PRO A 28 32.01 -33.58 -27.16
CA PRO A 28 30.67 -33.16 -27.51
C PRO A 28 30.29 -31.90 -26.72
N GLU A 29 30.13 -30.80 -27.46
CA GLU A 29 29.36 -29.64 -27.04
C GLU A 29 27.91 -30.08 -26.70
N SER A 30 27.50 -29.93 -25.45
CA SER A 30 26.19 -29.37 -25.04
C SER A 30 25.91 -29.71 -23.57
N SER A 31 25.81 -28.66 -22.77
CA SER A 31 25.37 -28.69 -21.38
C SER A 31 23.86 -28.93 -21.31
N TYR A 32 23.42 -30.18 -21.19
CA TYR A 32 22.05 -30.48 -20.76
C TYR A 32 21.97 -30.50 -19.24
N HIS A 33 21.40 -29.44 -18.68
CA HIS A 33 21.25 -29.21 -17.26
C HIS A 33 20.20 -30.16 -16.65
N PRO A 34 20.43 -30.78 -15.47
CA PRO A 34 19.47 -31.69 -14.80
C PRO A 34 18.06 -31.12 -14.55
N ARG A 35 17.91 -29.79 -14.64
CA ARG A 35 16.66 -29.06 -14.43
C ARG A 35 15.63 -29.28 -15.55
N ILE A 36 16.06 -29.53 -16.79
CA ILE A 36 15.14 -29.71 -17.92
C ILE A 36 14.43 -31.07 -17.86
N PHE A 37 15.10 -32.10 -17.34
CA PHE A 37 14.51 -33.44 -17.20
C PHE A 37 13.49 -33.52 -16.06
N LEU A 38 13.70 -32.76 -14.98
CA LEU A 38 12.74 -32.63 -13.87
C LEU A 38 11.47 -31.88 -14.27
N LEU A 39 11.58 -30.90 -15.20
CA LEU A 39 10.43 -30.19 -15.75
C LEU A 39 9.55 -31.11 -16.62
N LEU A 40 10.16 -31.98 -17.43
CA LEU A 40 9.43 -32.95 -18.28
C LEU A 40 8.68 -34.04 -17.48
N LEU A 41 9.10 -34.34 -16.25
CA LEU A 41 8.42 -35.33 -15.40
C LEU A 41 7.24 -34.75 -14.61
N SER A 42 7.15 -33.42 -14.50
CA SER A 42 6.04 -32.75 -13.80
C SER A 42 4.72 -32.72 -14.59
N ASP A 43 4.76 -33.01 -15.89
CA ASP A 43 3.59 -33.04 -16.79
C ASP A 43 2.85 -34.39 -16.84
N LEU A 44 3.34 -35.43 -16.16
CA LEU A 44 2.68 -36.75 -16.11
C LEU A 44 2.10 -36.99 -14.71
N GLY A 45 0.89 -36.44 -14.51
CA GLY A 45 0.21 -36.28 -13.21
C GLY A 45 -0.20 -37.53 -12.41
N GLU A 46 0.41 -38.71 -12.61
CA GLU A 46 0.10 -39.91 -11.80
C GLU A 46 1.30 -40.86 -11.60
N ILE A 47 2.53 -40.39 -11.39
CA ILE A 47 3.64 -41.25 -10.90
C ILE A 47 4.61 -40.49 -9.98
N SER A 48 4.10 -39.77 -8.97
CA SER A 48 4.96 -39.04 -8.01
C SER A 48 5.53 -39.97 -6.93
N ASP A 49 4.69 -40.80 -6.31
CA ASP A 49 5.08 -41.45 -5.04
C ASP A 49 5.98 -42.69 -5.22
N MET A 50 5.90 -43.37 -6.38
CA MET A 50 6.70 -44.56 -6.65
C MET A 50 8.09 -44.23 -7.22
N ILE A 51 8.25 -43.06 -7.85
CA ILE A 51 9.53 -42.62 -8.41
C ILE A 51 10.39 -41.97 -7.32
N SER A 52 9.79 -41.24 -6.37
CA SER A 52 10.53 -40.67 -5.23
C SER A 52 11.19 -41.72 -4.34
N SER A 53 10.58 -42.89 -4.13
CA SER A 53 11.17 -43.92 -3.27
C SER A 53 12.30 -44.70 -3.95
N VAL A 54 12.19 -44.98 -5.25
CA VAL A 54 13.22 -45.73 -5.99
C VAL A 54 14.43 -44.85 -6.33
N ILE A 55 14.21 -43.57 -6.68
CA ILE A 55 15.31 -42.63 -6.93
C ILE A 55 16.05 -42.28 -5.63
N MET A 56 15.34 -42.10 -4.51
CA MET A 56 16.00 -41.90 -3.21
C MET A 56 16.80 -43.12 -2.77
N HIS A 57 16.33 -44.34 -3.07
CA HIS A 57 16.99 -45.55 -2.62
C HIS A 57 18.26 -45.90 -3.43
N GLU A 58 18.32 -45.59 -4.74
CA GLU A 58 19.55 -45.78 -5.53
C GLU A 58 20.56 -44.64 -5.37
N ILE A 59 20.12 -43.38 -5.16
CA ILE A 59 21.03 -42.25 -4.89
C ILE A 59 21.79 -42.45 -3.56
N VAL A 60 21.17 -43.11 -2.58
CA VAL A 60 21.78 -43.35 -1.26
C VAL A 60 22.78 -44.51 -1.26
N THR A 61 22.81 -45.37 -2.28
CA THR A 61 23.62 -46.61 -2.24
C THR A 61 24.78 -46.71 -3.24
N SER A 62 25.05 -45.69 -4.07
CA SER A 62 26.07 -45.82 -5.13
C SER A 62 27.18 -44.77 -5.17
N ASP A 63 27.38 -43.93 -4.15
CA ASP A 63 28.56 -43.07 -4.11
C ASP A 63 28.93 -42.61 -2.69
N ASP A 64 29.80 -43.36 -2.02
CA ASP A 64 30.40 -42.97 -0.73
C ASP A 64 31.18 -41.64 -0.83
N SER A 65 31.50 -41.16 -2.03
CA SER A 65 32.14 -39.87 -2.26
C SER A 65 31.16 -38.68 -2.12
N MET A 66 29.87 -38.87 -2.42
CA MET A 66 28.85 -37.83 -2.26
C MET A 66 28.40 -37.65 -0.82
N LEU A 67 28.37 -38.72 -0.01
CA LEU A 67 28.06 -38.63 1.42
C LEU A 67 29.17 -37.95 2.22
N HIS A 68 30.44 -38.02 1.78
CA HIS A 68 31.51 -37.19 2.31
C HIS A 68 31.38 -35.73 1.86
N SER A 69 30.99 -35.47 0.61
CA SER A 69 30.77 -34.09 0.14
C SER A 69 29.54 -33.40 0.77
N MET A 70 28.49 -34.14 1.15
CA MET A 70 27.32 -33.59 1.85
C MET A 70 27.53 -33.47 3.37
N LYS A 71 28.43 -34.28 3.96
CA LYS A 71 28.91 -34.07 5.34
C LYS A 71 29.86 -32.88 5.45
N ASP A 72 30.64 -32.57 4.42
CA ASP A 72 31.45 -31.34 4.38
C ASP A 72 30.66 -30.08 4.02
N LEU A 73 29.48 -30.22 3.40
CA LEU A 73 28.57 -29.09 3.11
C LEU A 73 27.56 -28.81 4.23
N SER A 74 27.54 -29.60 5.32
CA SER A 74 26.51 -29.47 6.36
C SER A 74 26.89 -28.68 7.62
N ASP A 75 28.14 -28.32 7.93
CA ASP A 75 28.39 -27.77 9.29
C ASP A 75 29.41 -26.64 9.51
N HIS A 76 30.12 -26.06 8.53
CA HIS A 76 31.16 -25.06 8.89
C HIS A 76 31.28 -23.74 8.09
N HIS A 77 30.44 -23.45 7.09
CA HIS A 77 30.52 -22.14 6.39
C HIS A 77 29.24 -21.30 6.36
N LEU A 78 28.04 -21.88 6.49
CA LEU A 78 26.81 -21.08 6.60
C LEU A 78 26.45 -20.69 8.05
N LEU A 79 26.98 -21.43 9.04
CA LEU A 79 26.84 -21.12 10.46
C LEU A 79 27.96 -20.21 11.00
N SER A 80 29.04 -19.99 10.25
CA SER A 80 30.20 -19.23 10.75
C SER A 80 30.00 -17.71 10.74
N GLU A 81 29.00 -17.18 10.02
CA GLU A 81 28.63 -15.76 10.06
C GLU A 81 27.45 -15.46 11.00
N TRP A 82 26.69 -16.48 11.42
CA TRP A 82 25.61 -16.33 12.38
C TRP A 82 26.21 -16.23 13.78
N LEU A 83 25.91 -15.17 14.53
CA LEU A 83 26.36 -15.02 15.92
C LEU A 83 25.54 -15.96 16.83
N PRO A 84 26.08 -17.11 17.28
CA PRO A 84 25.30 -18.11 18.00
C PRO A 84 24.91 -17.65 19.40
N THR A 85 25.70 -16.75 19.97
CA THR A 85 25.50 -16.15 21.28
C THR A 85 25.41 -14.63 21.15
N PRO A 86 24.27 -14.07 20.70
CA PRO A 86 24.15 -12.63 20.49
C PRO A 86 24.42 -11.79 21.73
N SER A 87 24.23 -12.34 22.93
CA SER A 87 24.53 -11.68 24.21
C SER A 87 26.00 -11.32 24.41
N ASP A 88 26.92 -11.95 23.67
CA ASP A 88 28.35 -11.62 23.75
C ASP A 88 28.66 -10.27 23.08
N LYS A 89 27.79 -9.82 22.16
CA LYS A 89 27.95 -8.57 21.40
C LYS A 89 26.90 -7.52 21.76
N TYR A 90 25.66 -7.95 22.01
CA TYR A 90 24.53 -7.07 22.25
C TYR A 90 24.07 -7.18 23.70
N TYR A 91 23.90 -6.04 24.35
CA TYR A 91 23.31 -5.96 25.68
C TYR A 91 21.86 -5.51 25.59
N ALA A 92 21.04 -5.95 26.55
CA ALA A 92 19.71 -5.38 26.71
C ALA A 92 19.85 -3.93 27.18
N SER A 93 19.20 -2.99 26.49
CA SER A 93 19.24 -1.60 26.91
C SER A 93 18.72 -1.43 28.34
N PRO A 94 19.32 -0.54 29.14
CA PRO A 94 18.88 -0.28 30.50
C PRO A 94 17.41 0.12 30.54
N ARG A 95 16.63 -0.55 31.39
CA ARG A 95 15.21 -0.23 31.60
C ARG A 95 15.05 0.51 32.93
N PRO A 96 14.53 1.76 32.96
CA PRO A 96 14.30 2.44 34.21
C PRO A 96 13.18 1.75 35.01
N HIS A 97 13.36 1.68 36.33
CA HIS A 97 12.34 1.15 37.23
C HIS A 97 11.29 2.22 37.53
N VAL A 98 10.14 2.13 36.85
CA VAL A 98 8.99 3.03 37.10
C VAL A 98 8.02 2.39 38.10
N TYR A 99 8.04 2.89 39.33
CA TYR A 99 7.00 2.56 40.31
C TYR A 99 5.69 3.26 39.94
N ASN A 100 4.58 2.51 39.97
CA ASN A 100 3.24 3.02 39.70
C ASN A 100 3.13 3.81 38.38
N ARG A 101 3.57 3.23 37.26
CA ARG A 101 3.37 3.78 35.92
C ARG A 101 1.89 4.09 35.67
N LYS A 102 1.57 5.25 35.09
CA LYS A 102 0.17 5.68 34.87
C LYS A 102 -0.24 5.62 33.40
N TRP A 103 0.71 5.74 32.48
CA TRP A 103 0.42 5.77 31.04
C TRP A 103 -0.43 4.58 30.52
N PRO A 104 -0.33 3.33 31.04
CA PRO A 104 -1.14 2.22 30.52
C PRO A 104 -2.65 2.34 30.77
N THR A 105 -3.06 3.20 31.71
CA THR A 105 -4.49 3.44 32.04
C THR A 105 -5.02 4.75 31.47
N GLN A 106 -4.19 5.50 30.74
CA GLN A 106 -4.62 6.74 30.09
C GLN A 106 -5.29 6.48 28.75
N THR A 107 -5.97 7.50 28.22
CA THR A 107 -6.56 7.49 26.88
C THR A 107 -6.29 8.83 26.22
N LEU A 108 -5.88 8.81 24.94
CA LEU A 108 -5.72 10.03 24.16
C LEU A 108 -7.10 10.64 23.91
N THR A 109 -7.30 11.89 24.32
CA THR A 109 -8.57 12.62 24.21
C THR A 109 -8.45 13.90 23.38
N GLN A 110 -7.22 14.28 23.02
CA GLN A 110 -6.89 15.46 22.23
C GLN A 110 -5.66 15.18 21.39
N ALA A 111 -5.52 15.88 20.27
CA ALA A 111 -4.30 15.85 19.48
C ALA A 111 -3.12 16.51 20.23
N PRO A 112 -1.89 16.03 20.01
CA PRO A 112 -0.69 16.73 20.46
C PRO A 112 -0.49 18.02 19.65
N ARG A 113 0.55 18.78 19.98
CA ARG A 113 1.17 19.71 19.03
C ARG A 113 1.90 18.87 17.97
N TRP A 114 1.68 19.18 16.71
CA TRP A 114 2.35 18.49 15.61
C TRP A 114 3.47 19.37 15.07
N LEU A 115 4.67 18.80 14.93
CA LEU A 115 5.69 19.34 14.04
C LEU A 115 5.98 18.35 12.91
N SER A 116 5.97 18.88 11.69
CA SER A 116 6.51 18.19 10.53
C SER A 116 7.99 18.55 10.35
N THR A 117 8.85 17.55 10.25
CA THR A 117 10.29 17.70 9.93
C THR A 117 10.63 17.24 8.51
N ASP A 118 9.62 17.12 7.64
CA ASP A 118 9.78 16.64 6.26
C ASP A 118 10.79 17.45 5.45
N LEU A 119 10.88 18.77 5.68
CA LEU A 119 11.76 19.69 4.94
C LEU A 119 13.22 19.71 5.44
N ARG A 120 13.49 19.14 6.62
CA ARG A 120 14.82 19.04 7.22
C ARG A 120 15.23 17.57 7.37
N ASP A 121 14.69 16.86 8.35
CA ASP A 121 15.04 15.46 8.62
C ASP A 121 14.61 14.56 7.45
N GLY A 122 13.39 14.72 6.95
CA GLY A 122 12.93 13.98 5.78
C GLY A 122 13.72 14.31 4.50
N ASN A 123 14.20 15.54 4.36
CA ASN A 123 14.88 15.98 3.13
C ASN A 123 16.34 15.54 3.05
N GLN A 124 17.07 15.53 4.18
CA GLN A 124 18.50 15.18 4.20
C GLN A 124 18.75 13.70 3.86
N THR A 125 17.71 12.88 3.94
CA THR A 125 17.78 11.42 3.79
C THR A 125 17.50 10.96 2.36
N LEU A 126 17.03 11.89 1.53
CA LEU A 126 16.73 11.61 0.13
C LEU A 126 18.04 11.46 -0.65
N VAL A 127 18.07 10.44 -1.51
CA VAL A 127 19.16 10.29 -2.50
C VAL A 127 19.28 11.53 -3.37
N GLN A 128 18.14 12.14 -3.71
CA GLN A 128 18.05 13.43 -4.39
C GLN A 128 17.25 14.39 -3.49
N PRO A 129 17.92 15.29 -2.75
CA PRO A 129 17.24 16.28 -1.93
C PRO A 129 16.27 17.13 -2.76
N MET A 130 15.19 17.58 -2.12
CA MET A 130 14.23 18.50 -2.71
C MET A 130 14.93 19.79 -3.16
N ASN A 131 14.58 20.28 -4.34
CA ASN A 131 14.96 21.63 -4.76
C ASN A 131 14.09 22.70 -4.05
N GLY A 132 14.38 23.99 -4.28
CA GLY A 132 13.65 25.09 -3.63
C GLY A 132 12.15 25.11 -3.92
N ASP A 133 11.74 24.77 -5.15
CA ASP A 133 10.33 24.75 -5.55
C ASP A 133 9.58 23.58 -4.91
N ASP A 134 10.20 22.39 -4.89
CA ASP A 134 9.66 21.20 -4.22
C ASP A 134 9.50 21.45 -2.71
N LYS A 135 10.50 22.08 -2.07
CA LYS A 135 10.41 22.47 -0.66
C LYS A 135 9.30 23.47 -0.39
N LEU A 136 9.16 24.51 -1.23
CA LEU A 136 8.10 25.51 -1.08
C LEU A 136 6.71 24.89 -1.23
N ARG A 137 6.53 24.03 -2.23
CA ARG A 137 5.29 23.29 -2.47
C ARG A 137 4.93 22.38 -1.28
N TYR A 138 5.92 21.68 -0.73
CA TYR A 138 5.73 20.82 0.44
C TYR A 138 5.34 21.64 1.68
N PHE A 139 6.04 22.76 1.93
CA PHE A 139 5.72 23.69 3.02
C PHE A 139 4.27 24.19 2.93
N GLN A 140 3.87 24.69 1.76
CA GLN A 140 2.50 25.17 1.53
C GLN A 140 1.46 24.07 1.73
N THR A 141 1.79 22.84 1.33
CA THR A 141 0.91 21.68 1.55
C THR A 141 0.77 21.37 3.04
N LEU A 142 1.86 21.35 3.81
CA LEU A 142 1.80 21.15 5.27
C LEU A 142 0.93 22.21 5.96
N VAL A 143 1.10 23.48 5.58
CA VAL A 143 0.27 24.58 6.08
C VAL A 143 -1.20 24.38 5.71
N LYS A 144 -1.51 23.99 4.45
CA LYS A 144 -2.88 23.70 3.97
C LYS A 144 -3.50 22.53 4.73
N LEU A 145 -2.71 21.51 5.09
CA LEU A 145 -3.14 20.39 5.93
C LEU A 145 -3.42 20.81 7.38
N GLY A 146 -2.90 21.95 7.83
CA GLY A 146 -3.15 22.49 9.16
C GLY A 146 -2.00 22.35 10.15
N TYR A 147 -0.81 21.91 9.70
CA TYR A 147 0.38 21.93 10.56
C TYR A 147 0.74 23.38 10.94
N LYS A 148 0.97 23.61 12.23
CA LYS A 148 1.30 24.92 12.79
C LYS A 148 2.75 25.05 13.21
N GLU A 149 3.50 23.96 13.18
CA GLU A 149 4.94 23.95 13.43
C GLU A 149 5.59 23.12 12.32
N VAL A 150 6.55 23.70 11.62
CA VAL A 150 7.24 23.04 10.50
C VAL A 150 8.72 23.32 10.61
N GLU A 151 9.54 22.28 10.65
CA GLU A 151 10.99 22.41 10.58
C GLU A 151 11.44 22.52 9.13
N VAL A 152 11.82 23.73 8.72
CA VAL A 152 11.94 24.09 7.31
C VAL A 152 13.32 23.86 6.72
N SER A 153 14.38 23.85 7.55
CA SER A 153 15.76 23.77 7.07
C SER A 153 16.79 23.62 8.18
N TYR A 154 18.02 23.30 7.78
CA TYR A 154 19.24 23.46 8.57
C TYR A 154 20.13 24.55 7.95
N PRO A 155 19.81 25.85 8.17
CA PRO A 155 20.35 26.95 7.37
C PRO A 155 21.86 27.16 7.53
N SER A 156 22.45 26.82 8.67
CA SER A 156 23.90 26.95 8.84
C SER A 156 24.70 25.82 8.18
N ALA A 157 24.07 24.73 7.74
CA ALA A 157 24.75 23.59 7.13
C ALA A 157 25.18 23.84 5.69
N SER A 158 24.43 24.66 4.92
CA SER A 158 24.78 24.99 3.54
C SER A 158 24.21 26.34 3.10
N GLN A 159 24.75 26.89 2.01
CA GLN A 159 24.20 28.12 1.42
C GLN A 159 22.82 27.88 0.79
N THR A 160 22.55 26.68 0.26
CA THR A 160 21.24 26.32 -0.30
C THR A 160 20.15 26.37 0.76
N GLU A 161 20.41 25.76 1.93
CA GLU A 161 19.47 25.80 3.05
C GLU A 161 19.25 27.23 3.54
N PHE A 162 20.33 27.99 3.74
CA PHE A 162 20.26 29.40 4.12
C PHE A 162 19.39 30.22 3.16
N ASN A 163 19.63 30.09 1.84
CA ASN A 163 18.91 30.81 0.81
C ASN A 163 17.42 30.42 0.78
N PHE A 164 17.12 29.14 0.96
CA PHE A 164 15.73 28.67 1.05
C PHE A 164 15.02 29.30 2.27
N THR A 165 15.65 29.29 3.46
CA THR A 165 15.09 29.94 4.66
C THR A 165 14.83 31.43 4.43
N ARG A 166 15.80 32.15 3.84
CA ARG A 166 15.64 33.58 3.50
C ARG A 166 14.50 33.79 2.52
N HIS A 167 14.43 32.97 1.47
CA HIS A 167 13.39 33.06 0.45
C HIS A 167 12.00 32.84 1.07
N LEU A 168 11.86 31.82 1.92
CA LEU A 168 10.61 31.49 2.60
C LEU A 168 10.09 32.67 3.44
N ILE A 169 10.99 33.34 4.16
CA ILE A 169 10.66 34.45 5.08
C ILE A 169 10.43 35.77 4.34
N SER A 170 11.26 36.07 3.35
CA SER A 170 11.18 37.33 2.61
C SER A 170 10.05 37.37 1.60
N THR A 171 9.50 36.22 1.21
CA THR A 171 8.36 36.14 0.27
C THR A 171 7.05 36.44 1.01
N PRO A 172 6.37 37.56 0.73
CA PRO A 172 5.17 37.95 1.47
C PRO A 172 4.02 36.94 1.31
N GLY A 173 3.37 36.60 2.42
CA GLY A 173 2.20 35.72 2.44
C GLY A 173 2.51 34.23 2.37
N THR A 174 3.79 33.84 2.29
CA THR A 174 4.19 32.42 2.26
C THR A 174 4.01 31.74 3.62
N VAL A 175 4.49 32.36 4.70
CA VAL A 175 4.35 31.85 6.07
C VAL A 175 3.14 32.52 6.75
N PRO A 176 2.10 31.77 7.14
CA PRO A 176 0.97 32.32 7.89
C PRO A 176 1.37 32.85 9.28
N ASP A 177 0.61 33.83 9.78
CA ASP A 177 0.87 34.47 11.07
C ASP A 177 0.77 33.51 12.28
N ASP A 178 0.02 32.41 12.14
CA ASP A 178 -0.17 31.40 13.18
C ASP A 178 0.75 30.18 13.04
N THR A 179 1.70 30.21 12.09
CA THR A 179 2.67 29.14 11.86
C THR A 179 4.03 29.48 12.46
N TRP A 180 4.56 28.58 13.28
CA TRP A 180 5.95 28.60 13.72
C TRP A 180 6.83 27.89 12.70
N ILE A 181 7.87 28.59 12.24
CA ILE A 181 8.96 27.93 11.51
C ILE A 181 10.02 27.48 12.51
N GLN A 182 10.45 26.23 12.38
CA GLN A 182 11.58 25.68 13.12
C GLN A 182 12.81 25.59 12.21
N VAL A 183 13.96 25.98 12.73
CA VAL A 183 15.25 25.83 12.05
C VAL A 183 16.26 25.19 12.99
N MET A 184 17.03 24.26 12.45
CA MET A 184 18.02 23.50 13.22
C MET A 184 19.38 24.23 13.23
N ALA A 185 20.07 24.17 14.37
CA ALA A 185 21.49 24.50 14.50
C ALA A 185 22.15 23.49 15.46
N PRO A 186 23.46 23.21 15.33
CA PRO A 186 24.18 22.47 16.34
C PRO A 186 24.54 23.41 17.49
N CYS A 187 24.90 22.85 18.64
CA CYS A 187 25.42 23.64 19.77
C CYS A 187 26.84 24.19 19.49
N ARG A 188 26.93 25.14 18.56
CA ARG A 188 28.13 25.87 18.14
C ARG A 188 27.76 27.32 17.85
N GLU A 189 28.36 28.26 18.57
CA GLU A 189 27.96 29.67 18.59
C GLU A 189 27.93 30.32 17.19
N GLU A 190 28.91 30.02 16.35
CA GLU A 190 29.00 30.56 14.99
C GLU A 190 27.88 30.06 14.08
N LEU A 191 27.45 28.81 14.26
CA LEU A 191 26.38 28.19 13.49
C LEU A 191 25.00 28.62 14.00
N ILE A 192 24.87 28.85 15.31
CA ILE A 192 23.71 29.49 15.94
C ILE A 192 23.52 30.90 15.37
N GLN A 193 24.57 31.72 15.35
CA GLN A 193 24.50 33.08 14.83
C GLN A 193 24.06 33.11 13.36
N ARG A 194 24.65 32.25 12.53
CA ARG A 194 24.25 32.10 11.12
C ARG A 194 22.79 31.68 10.97
N THR A 195 22.31 30.81 11.85
CA THR A 195 20.91 30.33 11.83
C THR A 195 19.93 31.44 12.20
N ILE A 196 20.24 32.25 13.21
CA ILE A 196 19.44 33.43 13.59
C ILE A 196 19.39 34.45 12.45
N GLU A 197 20.51 34.70 11.77
CA GLU A 197 20.52 35.58 10.60
C GLU A 197 19.64 35.05 9.46
N ALA A 198 19.62 33.72 9.24
CA ALA A 198 18.76 33.10 8.23
C ALA A 198 17.27 33.35 8.51
N VAL A 199 16.86 33.49 9.77
CA VAL A 199 15.46 33.69 10.14
C VAL A 199 15.04 35.15 10.38
N ARG A 200 15.97 36.09 10.24
CA ARG A 200 15.72 37.52 10.46
C ARG A 200 14.50 38.05 9.70
N GLY A 201 13.53 38.62 10.42
CA GLY A 201 12.28 39.14 9.86
C GLY A 201 11.10 38.16 9.91
N ALA A 202 11.31 36.91 10.34
CA ALA A 202 10.22 35.99 10.62
C ALA A 202 9.41 36.43 11.86
N ARG A 203 8.10 36.15 11.88
CA ARG A 203 7.24 36.53 13.01
C ARG A 203 7.32 35.58 14.19
N LYS A 204 7.39 34.27 13.96
CA LYS A 204 7.40 33.22 14.98
C LYS A 204 8.46 32.18 14.63
N VAL A 205 9.43 31.98 15.51
CA VAL A 205 10.57 31.07 15.26
C VAL A 205 10.83 30.16 16.44
N ILE A 206 11.01 28.86 16.14
CA ILE A 206 11.59 27.87 17.04
C ILE A 206 13.04 27.64 16.60
N LEU A 207 14.00 27.98 17.45
CA LEU A 207 15.40 27.61 17.22
C LEU A 207 15.64 26.23 17.83
N HIS A 208 15.82 25.22 16.97
CA HIS A 208 16.11 23.86 17.39
C HIS A 208 17.62 23.65 17.53
N ILE A 209 18.07 23.45 18.77
CA ILE A 209 19.44 23.11 19.12
C ILE A 209 19.51 21.64 19.50
N HIS A 210 20.47 20.93 18.94
CA HIS A 210 20.73 19.53 19.28
C HIS A 210 22.12 19.37 19.89
N LEU A 211 22.21 18.47 20.88
CA LEU A 211 23.44 18.01 21.49
C LEU A 211 23.24 16.57 21.98
N SER A 212 24.09 15.63 21.55
CA SER A 212 23.99 14.25 22.04
C SER A 212 24.46 14.16 23.49
N THR A 213 23.64 13.51 24.31
CA THR A 213 23.87 13.36 25.74
C THR A 213 24.17 11.92 26.15
N SER A 214 24.12 10.96 25.23
CA SER A 214 24.33 9.54 25.55
C SER A 214 25.76 9.24 26.04
N ASP A 215 25.89 8.21 26.86
CA ASP A 215 27.18 7.80 27.42
C ASP A 215 28.21 7.49 26.31
N LEU A 216 27.77 6.77 25.27
CA LEU A 216 28.62 6.40 24.13
C LEU A 216 29.13 7.61 23.35
N PHE A 217 28.28 8.60 23.07
CA PHE A 217 28.70 9.81 22.36
C PHE A 217 29.66 10.66 23.19
N ARG A 218 29.41 10.79 24.50
CA ARG A 218 30.31 11.50 25.40
C ARG A 218 31.70 10.84 25.44
N GLU A 219 31.76 9.51 25.48
CA GLU A 219 33.02 8.76 25.52
C GLU A 219 33.77 8.80 24.18
N VAL A 220 33.09 8.47 23.07
CA VAL A 220 33.74 8.18 21.78
C VAL A 220 33.82 9.40 20.88
N VAL A 221 32.77 10.24 20.85
CA VAL A 221 32.63 11.34 19.89
C VAL A 221 33.16 12.65 20.48
N PHE A 222 32.59 13.09 21.60
CA PHE A 222 32.92 14.39 22.18
C PHE A 222 34.13 14.36 23.12
N LYS A 223 34.39 13.20 23.76
CA LYS A 223 35.40 13.05 24.81
C LYS A 223 35.20 14.08 25.93
N MET A 224 33.94 14.25 26.33
CA MET A 224 33.48 15.24 27.30
C MET A 224 32.83 14.58 28.50
N THR A 225 33.00 15.16 29.68
CA THR A 225 32.31 14.72 30.89
C THR A 225 30.85 15.18 30.89
N LYS A 226 30.06 14.69 31.86
CA LYS A 226 28.69 15.14 32.06
C LYS A 226 28.59 16.66 32.31
N GLY A 227 29.54 17.20 33.07
CA GLY A 227 29.61 18.64 33.36
C GLY A 227 29.95 19.46 32.12
N ASP A 228 30.94 19.02 31.32
CA ASP A 228 31.33 19.72 30.09
C ASP A 228 30.15 19.86 29.10
N ILE A 229 29.31 18.83 28.99
CA ILE A 229 28.11 18.84 28.15
C ILE A 229 27.06 19.83 28.67
N ILE A 230 26.84 19.89 29.99
CA ILE A 230 25.93 20.88 30.60
C ILE A 230 26.44 22.30 30.35
N ASP A 231 27.73 22.55 30.60
CA ASP A 231 28.35 23.86 30.40
C ASP A 231 28.28 24.29 28.93
N LEU A 232 28.48 23.36 27.99
CA LEU A 232 28.31 23.62 26.56
C LEU A 232 26.85 23.98 26.23
N ALA A 233 25.88 23.19 26.69
CA ALA A 233 24.46 23.44 26.48
C ALA A 233 24.03 24.82 27.00
N VAL A 234 24.42 25.16 28.24
CA VAL A 234 24.13 26.45 28.87
C VAL A 234 24.74 27.59 28.07
N ARG A 235 26.02 27.50 27.68
CA ARG A 235 26.68 28.54 26.87
C ARG A 235 25.96 28.80 25.54
N CYS A 236 25.58 27.74 24.81
CA CYS A 236 24.83 27.88 23.56
C CYS A 236 23.48 28.59 23.80
N VAL A 237 22.74 28.20 24.84
CA VAL A 237 21.41 28.76 25.14
C VAL A 237 21.51 30.21 25.61
N MET A 238 22.49 30.55 26.44
CA MET A 238 22.78 31.93 26.80
C MET A 238 23.13 32.78 25.57
N LYS A 239 23.90 32.23 24.62
CA LYS A 239 24.21 32.92 23.38
C LYS A 239 22.96 33.16 22.53
N ILE A 240 22.05 32.19 22.47
CA ILE A 240 20.76 32.36 21.76
C ILE A 240 19.94 33.47 22.41
N ARG A 241 19.85 33.47 23.75
CA ARG A 241 19.13 34.50 24.51
C ARG A 241 19.70 35.90 24.25
N GLU A 242 21.02 36.04 24.27
CA GLU A 242 21.75 37.27 23.93
C GLU A 242 21.40 37.75 22.51
N LEU A 243 21.38 36.84 21.53
CA LEU A 243 21.12 37.17 20.13
C LEU A 243 19.63 37.36 19.80
N THR A 244 18.72 37.00 20.70
CA THR A 244 17.26 37.03 20.48
C THR A 244 16.54 37.91 21.50
N LYS A 245 16.10 37.34 22.64
CA LYS A 245 15.33 38.02 23.70
C LYS A 245 16.02 39.28 24.23
N GLU A 246 17.33 39.23 24.38
CA GLU A 246 18.16 40.30 24.98
C GLU A 246 18.98 41.07 23.95
N SER A 247 18.70 40.83 22.67
CA SER A 247 19.44 41.48 21.59
C SER A 247 19.29 42.99 21.65
N SER A 248 20.37 43.71 21.39
CA SER A 248 20.32 45.17 21.22
C SER A 248 19.71 45.59 19.88
N ASP A 249 19.49 44.63 18.98
CA ASP A 249 18.91 44.84 17.66
C ASP A 249 17.37 44.81 17.73
N ALA A 250 16.76 45.98 17.53
CA ALA A 250 15.31 46.15 17.62
C ALA A 250 14.50 45.26 16.66
N GLU A 251 15.10 44.78 15.56
CA GLU A 251 14.42 43.85 14.66
C GLU A 251 14.20 42.48 15.32
N MET A 252 15.11 42.03 16.18
CA MET A 252 14.97 40.73 16.87
C MET A 252 13.76 40.70 17.79
N HIS A 253 13.33 41.83 18.34
CA HIS A 253 12.15 41.93 19.20
C HIS A 253 10.82 41.85 18.45
N LYS A 254 10.83 41.93 17.12
CA LYS A 254 9.63 41.73 16.28
C LYS A 254 9.31 40.25 16.08
N THR A 255 10.26 39.37 16.34
CA THR A 255 10.09 37.93 16.27
C THR A 255 9.71 37.39 17.65
N GLU A 256 8.68 36.57 17.69
CA GLU A 256 8.37 35.73 18.84
C GLU A 256 9.31 34.52 18.82
N TRP A 257 10.20 34.43 19.80
CA TRP A 257 11.23 33.38 19.89
C TRP A 257 10.87 32.33 20.92
N THR A 258 11.01 31.07 20.56
CA THR A 258 11.21 29.97 21.50
C THR A 258 12.38 29.10 21.05
N ILE A 259 12.82 28.21 21.93
CA ILE A 259 13.84 27.22 21.59
C ILE A 259 13.30 25.82 21.79
N GLU A 260 13.78 24.93 20.94
CA GLU A 260 13.75 23.50 21.15
C GLU A 260 15.16 23.04 21.50
N PHE A 261 15.32 22.36 22.61
CA PHE A 261 16.58 21.72 22.97
C PHE A 261 16.40 20.20 22.93
N THR A 262 17.11 19.57 21.99
CA THR A 262 17.04 18.14 21.71
C THR A 262 18.19 17.42 22.39
N LEU A 263 17.84 16.46 23.24
CA LEU A 263 18.78 15.52 23.83
C LEU A 263 18.98 14.38 22.84
N GLU A 264 19.85 14.57 21.86
CA GLU A 264 20.12 13.55 20.86
C GLU A 264 20.62 12.26 21.54
N ASN A 265 20.15 11.10 21.07
CA ASN A 265 20.33 9.81 21.72
C ASN A 265 19.74 9.75 23.16
N PHE A 266 18.60 10.41 23.40
CA PHE A 266 17.93 10.40 24.71
C PHE A 266 17.63 8.99 25.22
N GLN A 267 17.22 8.06 24.34
CA GLN A 267 16.89 6.69 24.76
C GLN A 267 18.09 5.94 25.39
N ASP A 268 19.32 6.33 25.05
CA ASP A 268 20.58 5.82 25.61
C ASP A 268 21.17 6.76 26.69
N THR A 269 20.43 7.79 27.10
CA THR A 269 20.81 8.72 28.16
C THR A 269 20.02 8.38 29.43
N SER A 270 20.67 8.42 30.61
CA SER A 270 19.94 8.24 31.87
C SER A 270 18.95 9.38 32.09
N VAL A 271 17.71 9.07 32.49
CA VAL A 271 16.63 10.07 32.63
C VAL A 271 17.01 11.14 33.66
N GLU A 272 17.71 10.75 34.72
CA GLU A 272 18.19 11.67 35.76
C GLU A 272 19.16 12.71 35.19
N TYR A 273 20.07 12.28 34.30
CA TYR A 273 21.03 13.19 33.68
C TYR A 273 20.37 14.04 32.59
N ALA A 274 19.41 13.47 31.84
CA ALA A 274 18.59 14.22 30.90
C ALA A 274 17.83 15.38 31.60
N ILE A 275 17.25 15.11 32.78
CA ILE A 275 16.60 16.14 33.61
C ILE A 275 17.63 17.21 34.03
N GLU A 276 18.82 16.81 34.51
CA GLU A 276 19.87 17.75 34.92
C GLU A 276 20.28 18.71 33.79
N VAL A 277 20.50 18.19 32.58
CA VAL A 277 20.80 19.00 31.39
C VAL A 277 19.63 19.95 31.07
N CYS A 278 18.40 19.44 31.08
CA CYS A 278 17.21 20.24 30.78
C CYS A 278 16.96 21.32 31.81
N GLU A 279 17.20 21.07 33.11
CA GLU A 279 17.07 22.07 34.16
C GLU A 279 18.05 23.23 33.96
N ALA A 280 19.31 22.91 33.63
CA ALA A 280 20.33 23.91 33.34
C ALA A 280 19.97 24.75 32.10
N VAL A 281 19.50 24.10 31.03
CA VAL A 281 19.04 24.79 29.81
C VAL A 281 17.80 25.64 30.08
N LYS A 282 16.84 25.15 30.86
CA LYS A 282 15.63 25.88 31.25
C LYS A 282 15.99 27.14 32.03
N LEU A 283 16.91 27.04 32.98
CA LEU A 283 17.42 28.16 33.76
C LEU A 283 18.11 29.19 32.87
N ALA A 284 18.91 28.76 31.90
CA ALA A 284 19.58 29.66 30.96
C ALA A 284 18.58 30.41 30.05
N TRP A 285 17.52 29.73 29.60
CA TRP A 285 16.54 30.31 28.67
C TRP A 285 15.47 31.19 29.31
N GLU A 286 15.10 30.90 30.56
CA GLU A 286 13.98 31.54 31.29
C GLU A 286 12.65 31.50 30.48
N PRO A 287 12.03 30.31 30.31
CA PRO A 287 10.71 30.21 29.69
C PRO A 287 9.61 30.72 30.61
N THR A 288 8.43 31.00 30.03
CA THR A 288 7.22 31.35 30.76
C THR A 288 6.11 30.33 30.50
N THR A 289 4.97 30.48 31.19
CA THR A 289 3.78 29.65 30.96
C THR A 289 3.15 29.87 29.59
N GLU A 290 3.27 31.09 29.06
CA GLU A 290 2.76 31.50 27.75
C GLU A 290 3.73 31.12 26.63
N ASN A 291 5.03 31.18 26.89
CA ASN A 291 6.08 30.83 25.95
C ASN A 291 7.00 29.74 26.54
N LYS A 292 6.54 28.50 26.37
CA LYS A 292 7.20 27.32 26.92
C LYS A 292 8.47 26.98 26.13
N ILE A 293 9.51 26.56 26.83
CA ILE A 293 10.65 25.89 26.20
C ILE A 293 10.21 24.50 25.72
N ILE A 294 10.75 24.04 24.59
CA ILE A 294 10.52 22.70 24.08
C ILE A 294 11.73 21.83 24.44
N PHE A 295 11.51 20.73 25.15
CA PHE A 295 12.52 19.68 25.30
C PHE A 295 12.12 18.51 24.42
N ASN A 296 12.93 18.25 23.40
CA ASN A 296 12.70 17.15 22.48
C ASN A 296 13.51 15.92 22.92
N LEU A 297 12.78 14.83 23.12
CA LEU A 297 13.29 13.56 23.62
C LEU A 297 13.17 12.52 22.48
N PRO A 298 14.20 12.41 21.61
CA PRO A 298 14.15 11.51 20.46
C PRO A 298 14.47 10.07 20.83
N SER A 299 13.91 9.12 20.08
CA SER A 299 14.55 7.81 19.91
C SER A 299 15.41 7.85 18.66
N THR A 300 16.53 8.60 18.70
CA THR A 300 17.45 8.82 17.56
C THR A 300 17.80 7.51 16.87
N VAL A 301 18.02 6.46 17.68
CA VAL A 301 17.96 5.07 17.24
C VAL A 301 16.94 4.39 18.14
N GLU A 302 15.92 3.76 17.56
CA GLU A 302 14.94 2.99 18.32
C GLU A 302 15.60 1.71 18.87
N ALA A 303 16.17 1.76 20.08
CA ALA A 303 16.93 0.64 20.63
C ALA A 303 16.07 -0.36 21.43
N THR A 304 14.98 0.12 22.04
CA THR A 304 14.14 -0.66 22.97
C THR A 304 12.69 -0.76 22.55
N MET A 305 11.90 -1.53 23.32
CA MET A 305 10.45 -1.57 23.14
C MET A 305 9.79 -0.22 23.48
N PRO A 306 8.67 0.14 22.82
CA PRO A 306 7.92 1.39 23.07
C PRO A 306 7.54 1.66 24.52
N ASN A 307 7.20 0.61 25.27
CA ASN A 307 6.80 0.74 26.67
C ASN A 307 7.95 1.19 27.58
N VAL A 308 9.21 0.95 27.18
CA VAL A 308 10.40 1.41 27.92
C VAL A 308 10.64 2.89 27.62
N PHE A 309 10.45 3.31 26.37
CA PHE A 309 10.50 4.71 26.00
C PHE A 309 9.40 5.51 26.72
N ALA A 310 8.17 5.02 26.75
CA ALA A 310 7.07 5.65 27.51
C ALA A 310 7.37 5.75 29.02
N ASP A 311 8.02 4.73 29.59
CA ASP A 311 8.50 4.76 30.98
C ASP A 311 9.54 5.89 31.19
N GLN A 312 10.48 6.09 30.25
CA GLN A 312 11.45 7.21 30.29
C GLN A 312 10.76 8.57 30.19
N ILE A 313 9.79 8.72 29.28
CA ILE A 313 9.01 9.94 29.11
C ILE A 313 8.20 10.26 30.36
N GLU A 314 7.53 9.28 30.97
CA GLU A 314 6.75 9.48 32.19
C GLU A 314 7.67 9.92 33.36
N LEU A 315 8.84 9.31 33.50
CA LEU A 315 9.81 9.72 34.52
C LEU A 315 10.33 11.14 34.28
N PHE A 316 10.67 11.49 33.03
CA PHE A 316 11.09 12.84 32.69
C PHE A 316 10.01 13.87 33.01
N CYS A 317 8.76 13.60 32.61
CA CYS A 317 7.62 14.49 32.87
C CYS A 317 7.33 14.67 34.36
N ARG A 318 7.56 13.64 35.18
CA ARG A 318 7.41 13.71 36.64
C ARG A 318 8.58 14.41 37.32
N GLY A 319 9.77 14.35 36.73
CA GLY A 319 11.02 14.82 37.33
C GLY A 319 11.39 16.27 37.00
N ILE A 320 11.04 16.76 35.80
CA ILE A 320 11.31 18.14 35.41
C ILE A 320 10.48 19.13 36.23
N SER A 321 11.12 20.11 36.84
CA SER A 321 10.46 21.15 37.63
C SER A 321 9.78 22.20 36.75
N GLU A 322 8.80 22.92 37.29
CA GLU A 322 8.02 23.94 36.55
C GLU A 322 7.46 23.39 35.21
N ARG A 323 6.93 22.15 35.26
CA ARG A 323 6.46 21.38 34.09
C ARG A 323 5.48 22.17 33.21
N GLU A 324 4.73 23.11 33.79
CA GLU A 324 3.82 24.02 33.10
C GLU A 324 4.53 24.97 32.10
N LYS A 325 5.81 25.28 32.31
CA LYS A 325 6.68 26.10 31.43
C LYS A 325 7.42 25.28 30.36
N VAL A 326 7.21 23.96 30.36
CA VAL A 326 7.90 23.01 29.48
C VAL A 326 6.88 22.39 28.52
N CYS A 327 7.26 22.26 27.26
CA CYS A 327 6.61 21.39 26.30
C CYS A 327 7.51 20.17 26.06
N VAL A 328 7.05 18.99 26.43
CA VAL A 328 7.79 17.75 26.16
C VAL A 328 7.44 17.29 24.75
N SER A 329 8.42 17.33 23.85
CA SER A 329 8.34 16.84 22.48
C SER A 329 8.96 15.46 22.37
N VAL A 330 8.40 14.59 21.53
CA VAL A 330 9.01 13.32 21.18
C VAL A 330 9.22 13.22 19.68
N HIS A 331 10.36 12.64 19.32
CA HIS A 331 10.78 12.45 17.93
C HIS A 331 11.22 10.99 17.75
N PRO A 332 10.27 10.05 17.62
CA PRO A 332 10.64 8.64 17.47
C PRO A 332 11.06 8.31 16.03
N HIS A 333 12.23 7.70 15.87
CA HIS A 333 12.56 6.92 14.66
C HIS A 333 11.94 5.52 14.72
N ASN A 334 12.15 4.73 13.67
CA ASN A 334 11.44 3.49 13.42
C ASN A 334 12.36 2.26 13.26
N ASP A 335 13.53 2.25 13.90
CA ASP A 335 14.57 1.22 13.68
C ASP A 335 14.13 -0.20 14.07
N ARG A 336 13.11 -0.33 14.94
CA ARG A 336 12.48 -1.61 15.32
C ARG A 336 11.07 -1.75 14.77
N GLY A 337 10.64 -0.85 13.89
CA GLY A 337 9.30 -0.83 13.30
C GLY A 337 8.22 -0.42 14.31
N CYS A 338 8.57 0.30 15.38
CA CYS A 338 7.64 0.63 16.45
C CYS A 338 7.48 2.15 16.72
N GLY A 339 7.96 3.02 15.83
CA GLY A 339 7.94 4.48 16.03
C GLY A 339 6.54 5.05 16.32
N VAL A 340 5.50 4.53 15.65
CA VAL A 340 4.09 4.91 15.91
C VAL A 340 3.66 4.54 17.33
N ALA A 341 3.95 3.31 17.76
CA ALA A 341 3.62 2.85 19.10
C ALA A 341 4.41 3.62 20.17
N ALA A 342 5.68 3.94 19.91
CA ALA A 342 6.50 4.76 20.78
C ALA A 342 5.90 6.17 20.97
N ALA A 343 5.47 6.82 19.88
CA ALA A 343 4.83 8.13 19.94
C ALA A 343 3.49 8.11 20.69
N GLU A 344 2.62 7.14 20.43
CA GLU A 344 1.33 7.03 21.11
C GLU A 344 1.49 6.76 22.61
N MET A 345 2.37 5.84 22.99
CA MET A 345 2.62 5.54 24.40
C MET A 345 3.32 6.70 25.11
N ALA A 346 4.20 7.44 24.44
CA ALA A 346 4.82 8.65 24.99
C ALA A 346 3.79 9.77 25.23
N GLN A 347 2.80 9.94 24.35
CA GLN A 347 1.70 10.87 24.59
C GLN A 347 0.87 10.45 25.81
N LEU A 348 0.56 9.14 25.95
CA LEU A 348 -0.09 8.62 27.16
C LEU A 348 0.74 8.84 28.43
N ALA A 349 2.07 8.90 28.29
CA ALA A 349 3.02 9.17 29.37
C ALA A 349 3.20 10.66 29.71
N GLY A 350 2.59 11.56 28.94
CA GLY A 350 2.58 13.00 29.21
C GLY A 350 3.40 13.86 28.25
N ALA A 351 3.81 13.33 27.10
CA ALA A 351 4.34 14.17 26.01
C ALA A 351 3.25 15.10 25.45
N ASP A 352 3.62 16.35 25.17
CA ASP A 352 2.71 17.40 24.66
C ASP A 352 2.75 17.53 23.14
N ARG A 353 3.87 17.10 22.53
CA ARG A 353 4.22 17.37 21.14
C ARG A 353 4.86 16.15 20.48
N VAL A 354 4.61 15.97 19.19
CA VAL A 354 5.19 14.91 18.37
C VAL A 354 5.79 15.50 17.10
N GLU A 355 7.01 15.08 16.81
CA GLU A 355 7.75 15.40 15.59
C GLU A 355 7.82 14.16 14.69
N GLY A 356 7.63 14.35 13.39
CA GLY A 356 7.76 13.26 12.43
C GLY A 356 7.63 13.73 10.99
N CYS A 357 7.42 12.77 10.09
CA CYS A 357 7.22 13.05 8.67
C CYS A 357 5.92 12.45 8.17
N LEU A 358 5.38 13.00 7.08
CA LEU A 358 4.31 12.37 6.34
C LEU A 358 4.80 11.03 5.77
N PHE A 359 4.05 9.95 6.01
CA PHE A 359 4.38 8.58 5.58
C PHE A 359 5.72 8.06 6.11
N GLY A 360 6.23 8.66 7.20
CA GLY A 360 7.40 8.17 7.93
C GLY A 360 8.73 8.32 7.18
N ASN A 361 8.88 9.30 6.29
CA ASN A 361 10.17 9.59 5.68
C ASN A 361 11.21 10.02 6.76
N GLY A 362 12.49 9.77 6.54
CA GLY A 362 13.55 10.10 7.50
C GLY A 362 14.76 9.19 7.42
N GLU A 363 15.69 9.37 8.35
CA GLU A 363 16.95 8.62 8.38
C GLU A 363 16.71 7.11 8.58
N ARG A 364 17.47 6.28 7.84
CA ARG A 364 17.48 4.80 7.90
C ARG A 364 16.10 4.16 7.67
N THR A 365 15.32 4.01 8.74
CA THR A 365 14.01 3.39 8.79
C THR A 365 12.87 4.40 8.85
N GLY A 366 13.23 5.69 8.93
CA GLY A 366 12.30 6.80 8.90
C GLY A 366 11.97 7.40 10.26
N ASN A 367 11.32 8.56 10.22
CA ASN A 367 10.66 9.16 11.38
C ASN A 367 9.30 8.49 11.61
N VAL A 368 8.68 8.75 12.76
CA VAL A 368 7.29 8.36 12.98
C VAL A 368 6.37 8.96 11.91
N ASP A 369 5.42 8.15 11.43
CA ASP A 369 4.47 8.57 10.40
C ASP A 369 3.34 9.42 11.00
N LEU A 370 3.37 10.71 10.69
CA LEU A 370 2.38 11.69 11.14
C LEU A 370 0.98 11.44 10.56
N VAL A 371 0.87 10.84 9.38
CA VAL A 371 -0.43 10.49 8.78
C VAL A 371 -1.06 9.35 9.59
N THR A 372 -0.28 8.32 9.89
CA THR A 372 -0.74 7.20 10.72
C THR A 372 -1.19 7.68 12.10
N LEU A 373 -0.39 8.50 12.79
CA LEU A 373 -0.76 9.03 14.11
C LEU A 373 -2.04 9.88 14.08
N ALA A 374 -2.16 10.77 13.11
CA ALA A 374 -3.36 11.61 12.96
C ALA A 374 -4.62 10.78 12.71
N LEU A 375 -4.54 9.75 11.87
CA LEU A 375 -5.70 8.91 11.53
C LEU A 375 -6.01 7.86 12.61
N ASN A 376 -5.02 7.44 13.41
CA ASN A 376 -5.27 6.67 14.63
C ASN A 376 -6.15 7.47 15.59
N LEU A 377 -5.81 8.74 15.86
CA LEU A 377 -6.69 9.62 16.66
C LEU A 377 -8.08 9.76 16.04
N TYR A 378 -8.15 9.98 14.72
CA TYR A 378 -9.41 10.14 14.00
C TYR A 378 -10.34 8.94 14.17
N THR A 379 -9.81 7.71 14.03
CA THR A 379 -10.59 6.47 14.18
C THR A 379 -11.01 6.20 15.63
N HIS A 380 -10.33 6.80 16.61
CA HIS A 380 -10.75 6.86 18.01
C HIS A 380 -11.75 7.98 18.32
N GLY A 381 -12.17 8.77 17.32
CA GLY A 381 -13.10 9.89 17.50
C GLY A 381 -12.46 11.15 18.06
N VAL A 382 -11.14 11.25 18.05
CA VAL A 382 -10.39 12.43 18.47
C VAL A 382 -9.96 13.21 17.23
N SER A 383 -10.34 14.49 17.15
CA SER A 383 -9.89 15.35 16.05
C SER A 383 -8.36 15.49 16.06
N PRO A 384 -7.65 15.12 14.98
CA PRO A 384 -6.21 15.30 14.90
C PRO A 384 -5.81 16.76 14.60
N ARG A 385 -6.78 17.65 14.34
CA ARG A 385 -6.58 19.05 13.92
C ARG A 385 -5.74 19.24 12.65
N VAL A 386 -5.57 18.18 11.86
CA VAL A 386 -5.02 18.21 10.50
C VAL A 386 -6.04 17.62 9.52
N ASN A 387 -6.11 18.19 8.32
CA ASN A 387 -7.09 17.83 7.30
C ASN A 387 -6.51 16.84 6.30
N LEU A 388 -6.82 15.55 6.49
CA LEU A 388 -6.39 14.45 5.61
C LEU A 388 -7.52 13.94 4.69
N SER A 389 -8.54 14.78 4.43
CA SER A 389 -9.73 14.39 3.65
C SER A 389 -9.47 14.11 2.16
N ASN A 390 -8.33 14.54 1.62
CA ASN A 390 -7.88 14.17 0.28
C ASN A 390 -6.50 13.52 0.35
N LEU A 391 -6.44 12.32 0.92
CA LEU A 391 -5.17 11.65 1.21
C LEU A 391 -4.38 11.30 -0.06
N ASN A 392 -5.06 11.09 -1.19
CA ASN A 392 -4.39 10.79 -2.47
C ASN A 392 -3.58 11.98 -3.00
N GLU A 393 -4.06 13.21 -2.81
CA GLU A 393 -3.29 14.43 -3.17
C GLU A 393 -2.04 14.56 -2.29
N VAL A 394 -2.14 14.21 -1.00
CA VAL A 394 -0.99 14.18 -0.09
C VAL A 394 0.02 13.12 -0.52
N VAL A 395 -0.42 11.89 -0.82
CA VAL A 395 0.46 10.83 -1.34
C VAL A 395 1.20 11.30 -2.60
N ALA A 396 0.47 11.82 -3.59
CA ALA A 396 1.08 12.28 -4.84
C ALA A 396 2.11 13.40 -4.60
N MET A 397 1.79 14.38 -3.75
CA MET A 397 2.71 15.45 -3.38
C MET A 397 3.99 14.90 -2.73
N VAL A 398 3.86 13.99 -1.75
CA VAL A 398 5.02 13.41 -1.06
C VAL A 398 5.87 12.58 -2.03
N GLU A 399 5.27 11.68 -2.81
CA GLU A 399 6.01 10.85 -3.78
C GLU A 399 6.71 11.71 -4.83
N GLU A 400 6.07 12.78 -5.32
CA GLU A 400 6.67 13.68 -6.29
C GLU A 400 7.82 14.50 -5.68
N CYS A 401 7.71 15.03 -4.46
CA CYS A 401 8.78 15.82 -3.85
C CYS A 401 9.94 14.94 -3.37
N THR A 402 9.66 13.78 -2.78
CA THR A 402 10.67 12.90 -2.19
C THR A 402 11.29 11.92 -3.19
N LYS A 403 10.60 11.64 -4.30
CA LYS A 403 10.91 10.55 -5.24
C LYS A 403 10.88 9.16 -4.59
N ILE A 404 10.22 9.02 -3.44
CA ILE A 404 10.04 7.75 -2.72
C ILE A 404 8.56 7.39 -2.77
N ALA A 405 8.25 6.18 -3.24
CA ALA A 405 6.88 5.68 -3.28
C ALA A 405 6.37 5.32 -1.87
N VAL A 406 5.13 5.67 -1.57
CA VAL A 406 4.46 5.23 -0.35
C VAL A 406 4.20 3.72 -0.46
N HIS A 407 4.59 2.98 0.57
CA HIS A 407 4.45 1.53 0.55
C HIS A 407 2.99 1.13 0.32
N PRO A 408 2.69 0.12 -0.54
CA PRO A 408 1.31 -0.29 -0.83
C PRO A 408 0.49 -0.75 0.39
N ARG A 409 1.15 -1.03 1.52
CA ARG A 409 0.53 -1.39 2.79
C ARG A 409 0.74 -0.35 3.91
N ALA A 410 1.26 0.83 3.59
CA ALA A 410 1.36 1.92 4.56
C ALA A 410 -0.04 2.21 5.13
N PRO A 411 -0.23 2.29 6.46
CA PRO A 411 -1.56 2.47 7.05
C PRO A 411 -2.32 3.65 6.42
N TYR A 412 -3.62 3.47 6.17
CA TYR A 412 -4.54 4.44 5.56
C TYR A 412 -4.26 4.85 4.09
N ALA A 413 -3.00 5.05 3.72
CA ALA A 413 -2.59 5.58 2.43
C ALA A 413 -2.20 4.51 1.40
N GLY A 414 -1.73 3.35 1.85
CA GLY A 414 -1.29 2.28 0.96
C GLY A 414 -2.40 1.81 0.02
N LYS A 415 -2.01 1.42 -1.20
CA LYS A 415 -2.94 0.92 -2.23
C LYS A 415 -3.84 -0.22 -1.75
N TYR A 416 -3.35 -1.06 -0.84
CA TYR A 416 -4.05 -2.27 -0.40
C TYR A 416 -4.82 -2.13 0.92
N VAL A 417 -4.74 -1.00 1.62
CA VAL A 417 -5.27 -0.89 3.00
C VAL A 417 -6.79 -1.00 3.12
N PHE A 418 -7.51 -0.60 2.07
CA PHE A 418 -8.97 -0.78 1.98
C PHE A 418 -9.35 -1.93 1.03
N CYS A 419 -8.39 -2.65 0.46
CA CYS A 419 -8.65 -3.77 -0.43
C CYS A 419 -8.87 -5.07 0.35
N THR A 420 -9.76 -5.92 -0.15
CA THR A 420 -9.84 -7.32 0.27
C THR A 420 -9.84 -8.27 -0.92
N PHE A 421 -9.01 -9.31 -0.83
CA PHE A 421 -8.87 -10.34 -1.86
C PHE A 421 -9.72 -11.60 -1.55
N THR A 422 -10.12 -11.76 -0.29
CA THR A 422 -10.85 -12.93 0.20
C THR A 422 -12.35 -12.76 -0.03
N GLY A 423 -12.98 -13.72 -0.72
CA GLY A 423 -14.40 -13.65 -1.05
C GLY A 423 -15.34 -13.58 0.17
N THR A 424 -14.99 -14.20 1.29
CA THR A 424 -15.78 -14.13 2.54
C THR A 424 -15.75 -12.74 3.16
N HIS A 425 -14.60 -12.06 3.12
CA HIS A 425 -14.49 -10.67 3.58
C HIS A 425 -15.27 -9.72 2.67
N GLN A 426 -15.22 -9.94 1.35
CA GLN A 426 -16.01 -9.17 0.37
C GLN A 426 -17.52 -9.30 0.65
N ASP A 427 -18.01 -10.51 0.93
CA ASP A 427 -19.42 -10.72 1.29
C ASP A 427 -19.81 -10.01 2.60
N ALA A 428 -18.96 -10.06 3.62
CA ALA A 428 -19.21 -9.37 4.89
C ALA A 428 -19.26 -7.84 4.73
N ILE A 429 -18.32 -7.27 3.98
CA ILE A 429 -18.30 -5.84 3.65
C ILE A 429 -19.56 -5.46 2.85
N ARG A 430 -19.96 -6.27 1.86
CA ARG A 430 -21.19 -6.07 1.10
C ARG A 430 -22.43 -6.03 2.00
N LYS A 431 -22.54 -6.96 2.96
CA LYS A 431 -23.62 -6.96 3.96
C LYS A 431 -23.58 -5.69 4.84
N GLY A 432 -22.39 -5.24 5.21
CA GLY A 432 -22.19 -3.98 5.92
C GLY A 432 -22.72 -2.77 5.14
N TYR A 433 -22.36 -2.64 3.86
CA TYR A 433 -22.86 -1.54 3.01
C TYR A 433 -24.38 -1.61 2.78
N ASN A 434 -24.95 -2.80 2.63
CA ASN A 434 -26.41 -2.93 2.53
C ASN A 434 -27.11 -2.41 3.80
N LYS A 435 -26.57 -2.73 4.97
CA LYS A 435 -27.07 -2.22 6.25
C LYS A 435 -26.88 -0.70 6.40
N LEU A 436 -25.77 -0.16 5.89
CA LEU A 436 -25.54 1.28 5.85
C LEU A 436 -26.62 1.98 4.99
N LYS A 437 -26.86 1.49 3.76
CA LYS A 437 -27.92 2.01 2.88
C LYS A 437 -29.31 1.94 3.49
N GLU A 438 -29.62 0.86 4.20
CA GLU A 438 -30.87 0.75 4.95
C GLU A 438 -30.96 1.82 6.05
N SER A 439 -29.87 2.03 6.82
CA SER A 439 -29.83 3.07 7.83
C SER A 439 -29.96 4.48 7.25
N GLU A 440 -29.34 4.76 6.10
CA GLU A 440 -29.47 6.05 5.39
C GLU A 440 -30.91 6.33 4.96
N ARG A 441 -31.63 5.31 4.46
CA ARG A 441 -33.07 5.42 4.15
C ARG A 441 -33.92 5.71 5.39
N LEU A 442 -33.45 5.31 6.57
CA LEU A 442 -34.07 5.58 7.87
C LEU A 442 -33.59 6.89 8.50
N GLY A 443 -32.81 7.71 7.78
CA GLY A 443 -32.36 9.03 8.22
C GLY A 443 -30.96 9.07 8.83
N ALA A 444 -30.17 7.99 8.76
CA ALA A 444 -28.76 8.03 9.12
C ALA A 444 -27.99 8.99 8.19
N THR A 445 -27.14 9.82 8.77
CA THR A 445 -26.27 10.76 8.04
C THR A 445 -24.81 10.30 8.09
N ARG A 446 -23.91 11.00 7.40
CA ARG A 446 -22.46 10.82 7.52
C ARG A 446 -21.93 10.95 8.96
N ALA A 447 -22.66 11.63 9.85
CA ALA A 447 -22.31 11.72 11.27
C ALA A 447 -22.63 10.43 12.07
N SER A 448 -23.26 9.43 11.45
CA SER A 448 -23.58 8.17 12.10
C SER A 448 -22.32 7.33 12.35
N LYS A 449 -22.34 6.52 13.40
CA LYS A 449 -21.18 5.67 13.74
C LYS A 449 -20.88 4.68 12.61
N TRP A 450 -19.65 4.71 12.12
CA TRP A 450 -19.13 3.73 11.17
C TRP A 450 -19.15 2.32 11.77
N LYS A 451 -19.79 1.37 11.08
CA LYS A 451 -19.96 -0.02 11.51
C LYS A 451 -19.78 -0.96 10.31
N MET A 452 -18.54 -1.13 9.89
CA MET A 452 -18.19 -1.95 8.74
C MET A 452 -17.26 -3.10 9.12
N PRO A 453 -17.55 -4.35 8.73
CA PRO A 453 -16.60 -5.44 8.89
C PRO A 453 -15.31 -5.17 8.14
N TYR A 454 -14.16 -5.48 8.74
CA TYR A 454 -12.81 -5.40 8.15
C TYR A 454 -12.31 -4.02 7.72
N LEU A 455 -13.13 -2.96 7.74
CA LEU A 455 -12.72 -1.60 7.39
C LEU A 455 -12.77 -0.72 8.65
N PRO A 456 -11.62 -0.32 9.21
CA PRO A 456 -11.57 0.44 10.47
C PRO A 456 -12.12 1.86 10.32
N MET A 457 -12.15 2.41 9.11
CA MET A 457 -12.74 3.71 8.80
C MET A 457 -13.45 3.69 7.45
N ASP A 458 -14.28 4.71 7.20
CA ASP A 458 -14.88 4.95 5.89
C ASP A 458 -13.81 5.49 4.92
N PRO A 459 -13.52 4.80 3.80
CA PRO A 459 -12.57 5.30 2.81
C PRO A 459 -12.92 6.69 2.24
N VAL A 460 -14.21 7.05 2.20
CA VAL A 460 -14.67 8.34 1.67
C VAL A 460 -14.21 9.51 2.55
N ASP A 461 -13.99 9.28 3.84
CA ASP A 461 -13.43 10.29 4.75
C ASP A 461 -11.99 10.68 4.38
N LEU A 462 -11.31 9.88 3.57
CA LEU A 462 -9.97 10.14 3.04
C LEU A 462 -9.97 10.51 1.54
N GLY A 463 -11.15 10.73 0.95
CA GLY A 463 -11.29 11.00 -0.48
C GLY A 463 -11.05 9.75 -1.34
N ARG A 464 -11.19 8.55 -0.76
CA ARG A 464 -11.03 7.27 -1.46
C ARG A 464 -12.37 6.68 -1.83
N GLN A 465 -12.41 6.02 -2.99
CA GLN A 465 -13.63 5.39 -3.50
C GLN A 465 -13.85 4.00 -2.88
N HIS A 466 -15.10 3.65 -2.56
CA HIS A 466 -15.48 2.32 -2.07
C HIS A 466 -15.17 1.19 -3.08
N GLU A 467 -15.05 1.54 -4.35
CA GLU A 467 -14.83 0.63 -5.48
C GLU A 467 -13.45 -0.03 -5.47
N ALA A 468 -12.48 0.55 -4.75
CA ALA A 468 -11.14 -0.01 -4.62
C ALA A 468 -11.10 -1.27 -3.74
N ILE A 469 -12.20 -1.65 -3.09
CA ILE A 469 -12.24 -2.66 -2.03
C ILE A 469 -12.26 -4.11 -2.58
N VAL A 470 -12.82 -4.35 -3.77
CA VAL A 470 -12.98 -5.70 -4.34
C VAL A 470 -11.89 -5.95 -5.38
N ARG A 471 -10.87 -6.72 -5.01
CA ARG A 471 -9.84 -7.20 -5.94
C ARG A 471 -10.05 -8.67 -6.26
N VAL A 472 -9.93 -9.04 -7.53
CA VAL A 472 -10.08 -10.42 -7.99
C VAL A 472 -8.71 -10.99 -8.32
N ASN A 473 -8.31 -12.03 -7.58
CA ASN A 473 -7.17 -12.88 -7.89
C ASN A 473 -7.61 -14.35 -7.95
N SER A 474 -6.66 -15.26 -8.15
CA SER A 474 -6.92 -16.71 -8.18
C SER A 474 -7.65 -17.25 -6.95
N GLN A 475 -7.54 -16.58 -5.81
CA GLN A 475 -8.15 -16.94 -4.53
C GLN A 475 -9.51 -16.27 -4.28
N SER A 476 -9.97 -15.36 -5.15
CA SER A 476 -11.21 -14.63 -4.94
C SER A 476 -12.45 -15.50 -5.12
N GLY A 477 -13.50 -15.19 -4.34
CA GLY A 477 -14.77 -15.91 -4.33
C GLY A 477 -15.72 -15.48 -5.45
N LYS A 478 -16.79 -16.27 -5.65
CA LYS A 478 -17.77 -16.12 -6.74
C LYS A 478 -18.39 -14.71 -6.83
N GLY A 479 -18.71 -14.09 -5.69
CA GLY A 479 -19.45 -12.83 -5.64
C GLY A 479 -18.69 -11.56 -6.04
N GLY A 480 -17.36 -11.59 -6.13
CA GLY A 480 -16.56 -10.40 -6.46
C GLY A 480 -16.64 -10.01 -7.94
N VAL A 481 -16.70 -11.00 -8.83
CA VAL A 481 -16.70 -10.79 -10.30
C VAL A 481 -18.04 -10.22 -10.78
N ALA A 482 -19.17 -10.78 -10.31
CA ALA A 482 -20.50 -10.30 -10.70
C ALA A 482 -20.75 -8.86 -10.23
N TRP A 483 -20.33 -8.52 -9.02
CA TRP A 483 -20.49 -7.18 -8.50
C TRP A 483 -19.74 -6.13 -9.34
N LEU A 484 -18.48 -6.43 -9.73
CA LEU A 484 -17.69 -5.53 -10.58
C LEU A 484 -18.32 -5.32 -11.95
N LEU A 485 -18.91 -6.36 -12.56
CA LEU A 485 -19.62 -6.21 -13.84
C LEU A 485 -20.93 -5.46 -13.69
N LYS A 486 -21.68 -5.69 -12.61
CA LYS A 486 -22.91 -4.92 -12.32
C LYS A 486 -22.62 -3.44 -12.23
N GLU A 487 -21.55 -3.06 -11.53
CA GLU A 487 -21.17 -1.66 -11.40
C GLU A 487 -20.60 -1.08 -12.70
N SER A 488 -19.82 -1.85 -13.46
CA SER A 488 -19.14 -1.34 -14.66
C SER A 488 -20.02 -1.30 -15.91
N LEU A 489 -20.95 -2.24 -16.04
CA LEU A 489 -21.81 -2.41 -17.22
C LEU A 489 -23.31 -2.28 -16.92
N ASN A 490 -23.71 -2.07 -15.66
CA ASN A 490 -25.12 -2.08 -15.23
C ASN A 490 -25.88 -3.37 -15.58
N ILE A 491 -25.19 -4.51 -15.58
CA ILE A 491 -25.77 -5.83 -15.87
C ILE A 491 -25.92 -6.70 -14.62
N ASP A 492 -27.05 -7.38 -14.49
CA ASP A 492 -27.29 -8.37 -13.44
C ASP A 492 -27.21 -9.78 -14.05
N MET A 493 -26.05 -10.44 -14.02
CA MET A 493 -25.92 -11.75 -14.68
C MET A 493 -26.83 -12.82 -14.06
N PRO A 494 -27.40 -13.73 -14.87
CA PRO A 494 -27.96 -14.98 -14.38
C PRO A 494 -26.95 -15.75 -13.52
N ARG A 495 -27.42 -16.46 -12.49
CA ARG A 495 -26.56 -17.15 -11.52
C ARG A 495 -25.60 -18.15 -12.17
N ASP A 496 -26.07 -18.90 -13.16
CA ASP A 496 -25.25 -19.89 -13.87
C ASP A 496 -24.15 -19.23 -14.70
N LEU A 497 -24.45 -18.08 -15.34
CA LEU A 497 -23.47 -17.28 -16.06
C LEU A 497 -22.44 -16.67 -15.11
N GLU A 498 -22.84 -16.20 -13.93
CA GLU A 498 -21.90 -15.73 -12.90
C GLU A 498 -20.91 -16.83 -12.50
N ILE A 499 -21.39 -18.05 -12.30
CA ILE A 499 -20.54 -19.20 -11.96
C ILE A 499 -19.56 -19.51 -13.10
N GLU A 500 -20.05 -19.60 -14.34
CA GLU A 500 -19.22 -19.88 -15.52
C GLU A 500 -18.16 -18.79 -15.72
N PHE A 501 -18.56 -17.52 -15.73
CA PHE A 501 -17.64 -16.41 -15.97
C PHE A 501 -16.61 -16.26 -14.86
N THR A 502 -16.97 -16.55 -13.60
CA THR A 502 -16.00 -16.60 -12.50
C THR A 502 -14.87 -17.59 -12.81
N GLN A 503 -15.16 -18.74 -13.41
CA GLN A 503 -14.13 -19.71 -13.78
C GLN A 503 -13.23 -19.19 -14.90
N VAL A 504 -13.78 -18.47 -15.88
CA VAL A 504 -12.99 -17.79 -16.93
C VAL A 504 -12.01 -16.79 -16.32
N VAL A 505 -12.48 -15.95 -15.39
CA VAL A 505 -11.62 -14.98 -14.71
C VAL A 505 -10.56 -15.66 -13.85
N LYS A 506 -10.89 -16.76 -13.15
CA LYS A 506 -9.93 -17.54 -12.38
C LYS A 506 -8.86 -18.20 -13.24
N ALA A 507 -9.25 -18.79 -14.38
CA ALA A 507 -8.31 -19.37 -15.32
C ALA A 507 -7.32 -18.30 -15.83
N HIS A 508 -7.81 -17.11 -16.16
CA HIS A 508 -6.96 -15.98 -16.55
C HIS A 508 -6.03 -15.51 -15.42
N ALA A 509 -6.54 -15.42 -14.18
CA ALA A 509 -5.75 -15.06 -13.01
C ALA A 509 -4.63 -16.07 -12.74
N ASN A 510 -4.94 -17.37 -12.84
CA ASN A 510 -3.95 -18.45 -12.65
C ASN A 510 -2.83 -18.40 -13.70
N LEU A 511 -3.18 -18.16 -14.96
CA LEU A 511 -2.20 -18.09 -16.05
C LEU A 511 -1.34 -16.83 -16.00
N SER A 512 -1.95 -15.69 -15.66
CA SER A 512 -1.21 -14.42 -15.59
C SER A 512 -0.36 -14.29 -14.33
N GLY A 513 -0.73 -14.94 -13.22
CA GLY A 513 -0.06 -14.79 -11.93
C GLY A 513 -0.25 -13.41 -11.27
N PHE A 514 -1.03 -12.52 -11.91
CA PHE A 514 -1.24 -11.14 -11.48
C PHE A 514 -2.72 -10.85 -11.14
N GLU A 515 -2.94 -9.70 -10.50
CA GLU A 515 -4.28 -9.18 -10.20
C GLU A 515 -5.07 -8.96 -11.49
N VAL A 516 -6.35 -9.39 -11.52
CA VAL A 516 -7.25 -9.13 -12.65
C VAL A 516 -7.94 -7.78 -12.43
N THR A 517 -7.56 -6.78 -13.22
CA THR A 517 -8.14 -5.43 -13.14
C THR A 517 -9.61 -5.39 -13.61
N ARG A 518 -10.37 -4.37 -13.21
CA ARG A 518 -11.74 -4.13 -13.68
C ARG A 518 -11.83 -4.12 -15.21
N GLU A 519 -10.88 -3.42 -15.85
CA GLU A 519 -10.78 -3.36 -17.31
C GLU A 519 -10.56 -4.76 -17.90
N THR A 520 -9.71 -5.57 -17.28
CA THR A 520 -9.47 -6.95 -17.71
C THR A 520 -10.72 -7.81 -17.55
N ILE A 521 -11.46 -7.70 -16.43
CA ILE A 521 -12.72 -8.42 -16.24
C ILE A 521 -13.74 -8.02 -17.31
N CYS A 522 -13.94 -6.72 -17.56
CA CYS A 522 -14.86 -6.26 -18.59
C CYS A 522 -14.43 -6.72 -19.99
N ARG A 523 -13.13 -6.70 -20.29
CA ARG A 523 -12.57 -7.19 -21.55
C ARG A 523 -12.79 -8.70 -21.71
N LEU A 524 -12.54 -9.49 -20.67
CA LEU A 524 -12.79 -10.93 -20.67
C LEU A 524 -14.29 -11.23 -20.86
N PHE A 525 -15.17 -10.51 -20.16
CA PHE A 525 -16.61 -10.70 -20.31
C PHE A 525 -17.06 -10.42 -21.74
N ARG A 526 -16.66 -9.26 -22.29
CA ARG A 526 -16.96 -8.90 -23.68
C ARG A 526 -16.43 -9.93 -24.66
N LYS A 527 -15.18 -10.37 -24.49
CA LYS A 527 -14.53 -11.38 -25.35
C LYS A 527 -15.19 -12.76 -25.28
N HIS A 528 -15.71 -13.17 -24.13
CA HIS A 528 -16.27 -14.51 -23.97
C HIS A 528 -17.78 -14.59 -24.22
N TYR A 529 -18.50 -13.48 -24.10
CA TYR A 529 -19.97 -13.49 -24.12
C TYR A 529 -20.63 -12.43 -25.00
N MET A 530 -19.95 -11.36 -25.42
CA MET A 530 -20.57 -10.31 -26.26
C MET A 530 -20.01 -10.23 -27.68
N HIS A 531 -18.75 -10.61 -27.83
CA HIS A 531 -18.02 -10.61 -29.09
C HIS A 531 -17.14 -11.84 -29.15
N VAL A 532 -17.36 -12.70 -30.13
CA VAL A 532 -16.40 -13.74 -30.50
C VAL A 532 -15.66 -13.22 -31.73
N GLU A 533 -14.33 -13.18 -31.70
CA GLU A 533 -13.47 -12.83 -32.84
C GLU A 533 -13.55 -13.93 -33.90
N SER A 534 -14.71 -14.05 -34.58
CA SER A 534 -14.91 -15.02 -35.64
C SER A 534 -15.52 -14.34 -36.86
N GLU A 535 -14.81 -14.39 -37.98
CA GLU A 535 -15.32 -13.96 -39.29
C GLU A 535 -16.41 -14.90 -39.84
N ARG A 536 -16.75 -15.97 -39.11
CA ARG A 536 -17.62 -17.03 -39.60
C ARG A 536 -19.09 -16.66 -39.61
N VAL A 537 -19.60 -15.92 -38.62
CA VAL A 537 -20.99 -15.46 -38.62
C VAL A 537 -21.03 -14.03 -38.07
N ARG A 538 -21.58 -13.08 -38.82
CA ARG A 538 -21.72 -11.69 -38.37
C ARG A 538 -23.14 -11.20 -38.57
N LEU A 539 -23.68 -10.50 -37.58
CA LEU A 539 -24.94 -9.78 -37.72
C LEU A 539 -24.70 -8.52 -38.55
N LEU A 540 -25.38 -8.38 -39.68
CA LEU A 540 -25.32 -7.20 -40.53
C LEU A 540 -26.54 -6.32 -40.34
N ASN A 541 -27.71 -6.94 -40.22
CA ASN A 541 -28.96 -6.25 -39.95
C ASN A 541 -29.95 -7.19 -39.25
N CYS A 542 -30.75 -6.65 -38.34
CA CYS A 542 -31.91 -7.33 -37.80
C CYS A 542 -33.05 -6.32 -37.70
N ARG A 543 -34.23 -6.72 -38.16
CA ARG A 543 -35.45 -5.95 -37.98
C ARG A 543 -36.60 -6.89 -37.65
N ALA A 544 -37.22 -6.69 -36.49
CA ALA A 544 -38.49 -7.32 -36.16
C ALA A 544 -39.66 -6.35 -36.39
N SER A 545 -40.77 -6.87 -36.89
CA SER A 545 -42.01 -6.12 -37.09
C SER A 545 -43.22 -7.03 -36.92
N GLN A 546 -44.42 -6.45 -36.82
CA GLN A 546 -45.65 -7.23 -36.80
C GLN A 546 -45.91 -7.86 -38.18
N ALA A 547 -46.27 -9.14 -38.21
CA ALA A 547 -46.56 -9.85 -39.45
C ALA A 547 -47.82 -9.28 -40.14
N LYS A 548 -47.79 -9.18 -41.46
CA LYS A 548 -48.94 -8.71 -42.24
C LYS A 548 -50.12 -9.68 -42.09
N GLY A 549 -51.24 -9.20 -41.56
CA GLY A 549 -52.49 -9.97 -41.45
C GLY A 549 -52.63 -10.81 -40.18
N ASN A 550 -51.63 -10.83 -39.29
CA ASN A 550 -51.74 -11.47 -37.97
C ASN A 550 -51.10 -10.58 -36.91
N ARG A 551 -51.91 -10.04 -35.99
CA ARG A 551 -51.43 -9.12 -34.95
C ARG A 551 -50.55 -9.78 -33.90
N ASP A 552 -50.70 -11.09 -33.73
CA ASP A 552 -50.01 -11.87 -32.70
C ASP A 552 -48.78 -12.60 -33.25
N ALA A 553 -48.43 -12.36 -34.52
CA ALA A 553 -47.24 -12.93 -35.15
C ALA A 553 -46.16 -11.86 -35.38
N THR A 554 -44.94 -12.25 -35.07
CA THR A 554 -43.71 -11.49 -35.30
C THR A 554 -43.10 -11.93 -36.63
N TYR A 555 -42.80 -10.96 -37.50
CA TYR A 555 -42.02 -11.15 -38.71
C TYR A 555 -40.61 -10.59 -38.51
N VAL A 556 -39.60 -11.42 -38.76
CA VAL A 556 -38.19 -11.08 -38.59
C VAL A 556 -37.49 -11.10 -39.94
N GLN A 557 -36.78 -10.03 -40.24
CA GLN A 557 -35.79 -9.97 -41.32
C GLN A 557 -34.40 -9.90 -40.70
N LEU A 558 -33.56 -10.87 -41.05
CA LEU A 558 -32.23 -11.04 -40.49
C LEU A 558 -31.21 -11.13 -41.62
N LYS A 559 -30.25 -10.22 -41.65
CA LYS A 559 -29.11 -10.26 -42.57
C LYS A 559 -27.86 -10.66 -41.80
N ILE A 560 -27.28 -11.80 -42.16
CA ILE A 560 -26.04 -12.30 -41.57
C ILE A 560 -24.99 -12.56 -42.64
N SER A 561 -23.71 -12.35 -42.31
CA SER A 561 -22.58 -12.78 -43.13
C SER A 561 -22.09 -14.12 -42.58
N VAL A 562 -22.24 -15.20 -43.35
CA VAL A 562 -21.70 -16.53 -43.02
C VAL A 562 -20.47 -16.81 -43.88
N GLN A 563 -19.30 -16.99 -43.26
CA GLN A 563 -18.01 -17.22 -43.94
C GLN A 563 -17.72 -16.21 -45.06
N GLY A 564 -18.03 -14.93 -44.80
CA GLY A 564 -17.85 -13.84 -45.77
C GLY A 564 -18.94 -13.73 -46.84
N SER A 565 -19.97 -14.60 -46.84
CA SER A 565 -21.11 -14.52 -47.75
C SER A 565 -22.36 -14.00 -47.02
N ASP A 566 -22.93 -12.91 -47.52
CA ASP A 566 -24.16 -12.32 -46.98
C ASP A 566 -25.38 -13.20 -47.30
N ARG A 567 -26.20 -13.46 -46.29
CA ARG A 567 -27.48 -14.17 -46.38
C ARG A 567 -28.58 -13.33 -45.76
N GLU A 568 -29.70 -13.22 -46.46
CA GLU A 568 -30.92 -12.62 -45.96
C GLU A 568 -31.90 -13.73 -45.62
N LEU A 569 -32.38 -13.71 -44.37
CA LEU A 569 -33.23 -14.72 -43.78
C LEU A 569 -34.51 -14.07 -43.31
N GLU A 570 -35.63 -14.76 -43.54
CA GLU A 570 -36.94 -14.29 -43.13
C GLU A 570 -37.69 -15.42 -42.44
N ALA A 571 -38.35 -15.09 -41.33
CA ALA A 571 -39.21 -16.03 -40.62
C ALA A 571 -40.40 -15.29 -40.01
N THR A 572 -41.50 -16.03 -39.83
CA THR A 572 -42.69 -15.55 -39.12
C THR A 572 -43.03 -16.55 -38.03
N GLY A 573 -43.19 -16.07 -36.81
CA GLY A 573 -43.53 -16.90 -35.65
C GLY A 573 -44.26 -16.09 -34.58
N GLY A 574 -44.52 -16.68 -33.41
CA GLY A 574 -45.21 -15.99 -32.31
C GLY A 574 -44.32 -14.93 -31.65
N GLU A 575 -43.15 -15.36 -31.17
CA GLU A 575 -42.23 -14.51 -30.41
C GLU A 575 -40.90 -14.30 -31.14
N LEU A 576 -40.24 -13.19 -30.83
CA LEU A 576 -38.99 -12.75 -31.46
C LEU A 576 -37.88 -13.82 -31.45
N LEU A 577 -37.59 -14.38 -30.27
CA LEU A 577 -36.47 -15.30 -30.07
C LEU A 577 -36.65 -16.64 -30.84
N PRO A 578 -37.78 -17.37 -30.70
CA PRO A 578 -38.04 -18.55 -31.53
C PRO A 578 -38.04 -18.25 -33.02
N THR A 579 -38.61 -17.11 -33.43
CA THR A 579 -38.67 -16.73 -34.86
C THR A 579 -37.27 -16.50 -35.45
N ILE A 580 -36.35 -15.89 -34.70
CA ILE A 580 -34.94 -15.75 -35.12
C ILE A 580 -34.27 -17.12 -35.26
N LEU A 581 -34.52 -18.05 -34.32
CA LEU A 581 -33.96 -19.40 -34.40
C LEU A 581 -34.49 -20.19 -35.59
N ASP A 582 -35.78 -20.07 -35.91
CA ASP A 582 -36.36 -20.69 -37.11
C ASP A 582 -35.74 -20.12 -38.40
N ALA A 583 -35.49 -18.79 -38.44
CA ALA A 583 -34.77 -18.18 -39.55
C ALA A 583 -33.35 -18.77 -39.70
N LEU A 584 -32.64 -18.98 -38.60
CA LEU A 584 -31.30 -19.58 -38.60
C LEU A 584 -31.30 -21.08 -38.93
N ARG A 585 -32.36 -21.81 -38.59
CA ARG A 585 -32.52 -23.22 -38.97
C ARG A 585 -32.53 -23.41 -40.49
N SER A 586 -33.06 -22.45 -41.25
CA SER A 586 -33.06 -22.47 -42.72
C SER A 586 -31.65 -22.51 -43.34
N VAL A 587 -30.62 -22.09 -42.60
CA VAL A 587 -29.22 -22.11 -43.03
C VAL A 587 -28.38 -23.15 -42.28
N GLY A 588 -29.02 -24.11 -41.62
CA GLY A 588 -28.38 -25.27 -41.00
C GLY A 588 -27.92 -25.06 -39.56
N TYR A 589 -28.40 -24.01 -38.89
CA TYR A 589 -28.13 -23.78 -37.47
C TYR A 589 -29.35 -24.17 -36.63
N ASP A 590 -29.31 -25.36 -36.04
CA ASP A 590 -30.38 -25.87 -35.18
C ASP A 590 -29.96 -25.80 -33.71
N TYR A 591 -30.63 -24.94 -32.95
CA TYR A 591 -30.34 -24.67 -31.54
C TYR A 591 -31.60 -24.77 -30.68
N GLU A 592 -31.44 -25.23 -29.44
CA GLU A 592 -32.47 -25.21 -28.41
C GLU A 592 -32.18 -24.09 -27.40
N VAL A 593 -33.23 -23.42 -26.91
CA VAL A 593 -33.09 -22.39 -25.86
C VAL A 593 -33.16 -23.08 -24.50
N LEU A 594 -32.08 -22.99 -23.73
CA LEU A 594 -32.00 -23.54 -22.39
C LEU A 594 -32.33 -22.49 -21.32
N ASP A 595 -31.98 -21.23 -21.57
CA ASP A 595 -32.26 -20.10 -20.68
C ASP A 595 -32.33 -18.80 -21.48
N ASN A 596 -33.17 -17.87 -21.05
CA ASN A 596 -33.34 -16.54 -21.66
C ASN A 596 -33.75 -15.52 -20.59
N GLN A 597 -32.96 -14.46 -20.45
CA GLN A 597 -33.25 -13.33 -19.58
C GLN A 597 -33.02 -12.01 -20.31
N LEU A 598 -33.97 -11.08 -20.19
CA LEU A 598 -33.86 -9.71 -20.72
C LEU A 598 -33.78 -8.69 -19.57
N GLN A 599 -32.95 -7.67 -19.75
CA GLN A 599 -32.78 -6.57 -18.81
C GLN A 599 -32.82 -5.24 -19.53
N TYR A 600 -33.62 -4.32 -19.00
CA TYR A 600 -33.71 -2.95 -19.48
C TYR A 600 -32.88 -2.04 -18.57
N ILE A 601 -31.86 -1.39 -19.14
CA ILE A 601 -30.97 -0.49 -18.42
C ILE A 601 -31.40 0.95 -18.69
N ALA A 602 -32.33 1.45 -17.87
CA ALA A 602 -32.93 2.78 -18.04
C ALA A 602 -31.91 3.92 -18.10
N SER A 603 -30.80 3.82 -17.37
CA SER A 603 -29.75 4.85 -17.35
C SER A 603 -28.99 4.99 -18.67
N GLN A 604 -29.00 3.96 -19.53
CA GLN A 604 -28.23 3.91 -20.78
C GLN A 604 -29.12 3.83 -22.02
N ASP A 605 -30.44 3.69 -21.85
CA ASP A 605 -31.39 3.43 -22.93
C ASP A 605 -30.98 2.19 -23.77
N THR A 606 -30.56 1.13 -23.07
CA THR A 606 -30.09 -0.12 -23.66
C THR A 606 -30.85 -1.32 -23.10
N VAL A 607 -30.93 -2.36 -23.93
CA VAL A 607 -31.46 -3.67 -23.60
C VAL A 607 -30.32 -4.68 -23.63
N THR A 608 -30.19 -5.47 -22.57
CA THR A 608 -29.25 -6.57 -22.49
C THR A 608 -30.00 -7.89 -22.50
N SER A 609 -29.68 -8.77 -23.44
CA SER A 609 -30.23 -10.12 -23.58
C SER A 609 -29.18 -11.15 -23.18
N PHE A 610 -29.53 -12.06 -22.28
CA PHE A 610 -28.72 -13.21 -21.88
C PHE A 610 -29.41 -14.46 -22.39
N ILE A 611 -28.78 -15.20 -23.30
CA ILE A 611 -29.38 -16.40 -23.90
C ILE A 611 -28.40 -17.55 -23.77
N ARG A 612 -28.88 -18.67 -23.24
CA ARG A 612 -28.15 -19.94 -23.22
C ARG A 612 -28.75 -20.84 -24.28
N LEU A 613 -27.94 -21.19 -25.27
CA LEU A 613 -28.33 -22.14 -26.32
C LEU A 613 -27.72 -23.52 -26.06
N GLY A 614 -28.38 -24.55 -26.55
CA GLY A 614 -27.95 -25.94 -26.56
C GLY A 614 -28.09 -26.59 -27.94
N THR A 615 -27.50 -27.77 -28.11
CA THR A 615 -27.66 -28.65 -29.28
C THR A 615 -27.93 -30.08 -28.83
N ALA A 616 -28.44 -30.92 -29.74
CA ALA A 616 -28.72 -32.34 -29.47
C ALA A 616 -27.49 -33.15 -28.98
N GLY A 617 -26.27 -32.65 -29.22
CA GLY A 617 -25.01 -33.23 -28.73
C GLY A 617 -24.61 -32.82 -27.31
N ASN A 618 -25.52 -32.25 -26.50
CA ASN A 618 -25.27 -31.76 -25.13
C ASN A 618 -24.25 -30.61 -24.99
N ILE A 619 -23.88 -29.95 -26.09
CA ILE A 619 -23.04 -28.75 -26.03
C ILE A 619 -23.94 -27.53 -25.83
N ALA A 620 -23.63 -26.73 -24.81
CA ALA A 620 -24.35 -25.50 -24.49
C ALA A 620 -23.40 -24.31 -24.32
N SER A 621 -23.89 -23.10 -24.60
CA SER A 621 -23.12 -21.88 -24.38
C SER A 621 -24.03 -20.67 -24.14
N TRP A 622 -23.54 -19.76 -23.32
CA TRP A 622 -24.13 -18.44 -23.16
C TRP A 622 -23.65 -17.46 -24.24
N GLY A 623 -24.56 -16.61 -24.65
CA GLY A 623 -24.32 -15.40 -25.43
C GLY A 623 -25.08 -14.22 -24.84
N VAL A 624 -24.48 -13.04 -24.94
CA VAL A 624 -24.97 -11.79 -24.39
C VAL A 624 -24.94 -10.73 -25.47
N GLY A 625 -26.06 -10.07 -25.67
CA GLY A 625 -26.20 -8.97 -26.63
C GLY A 625 -26.70 -7.73 -25.92
N MET A 626 -26.13 -6.58 -26.25
CA MET A 626 -26.48 -5.31 -25.61
C MET A 626 -26.63 -4.24 -26.67
N HIS A 627 -27.84 -3.73 -26.83
CA HIS A 627 -28.16 -2.75 -27.86
C HIS A 627 -29.39 -1.92 -27.48
N LYS A 628 -29.58 -0.76 -28.13
CA LYS A 628 -30.78 0.07 -27.92
C LYS A 628 -32.07 -0.60 -28.41
N ASN A 629 -31.94 -1.47 -29.42
CA ASN A 629 -33.04 -2.23 -29.99
C ASN A 629 -33.03 -3.68 -29.48
N THR A 630 -34.17 -4.15 -28.99
CA THR A 630 -34.35 -5.49 -28.44
C THR A 630 -34.07 -6.59 -29.47
N ASP A 631 -34.52 -6.42 -30.72
CA ASP A 631 -34.30 -7.38 -31.81
C ASP A 631 -32.80 -7.58 -32.11
N TRP A 632 -32.03 -6.50 -32.10
CA TRP A 632 -30.59 -6.57 -32.23
C TRP A 632 -29.92 -7.25 -31.03
N ALA A 633 -30.28 -6.87 -29.80
CA ALA A 633 -29.69 -7.45 -28.58
C ALA A 633 -29.94 -8.96 -28.51
N VAL A 634 -31.17 -9.40 -28.80
CA VAL A 634 -31.54 -10.82 -28.87
C VAL A 634 -30.79 -11.54 -29.99
N SER A 635 -30.75 -10.98 -31.19
CA SER A 635 -30.04 -11.59 -32.33
C SER A 635 -28.54 -11.72 -32.08
N GLN A 636 -27.93 -10.69 -31.48
CA GLN A 636 -26.51 -10.72 -31.12
C GLN A 636 -26.23 -11.81 -30.09
N ALA A 637 -27.04 -11.92 -29.04
CA ALA A 637 -26.89 -12.95 -28.02
C ALA A 637 -27.00 -14.37 -28.61
N ILE A 638 -27.98 -14.61 -29.49
CA ILE A 638 -28.14 -15.89 -30.21
C ILE A 638 -26.88 -16.23 -31.03
N LEU A 639 -26.41 -15.27 -31.83
CA LEU A 639 -25.26 -15.51 -32.71
C LEU A 639 -23.97 -15.75 -31.93
N VAL A 640 -23.75 -15.04 -30.82
CA VAL A 640 -22.59 -15.27 -29.95
C VAL A 640 -22.64 -16.66 -29.30
N ALA A 641 -23.80 -17.05 -28.77
CA ALA A 641 -23.99 -18.38 -28.19
C ALA A 641 -23.76 -19.48 -29.25
N GLY A 642 -24.39 -19.34 -30.41
CA GLY A 642 -24.28 -20.28 -31.52
C GLY A 642 -22.85 -20.46 -32.02
N GLN A 643 -22.10 -19.37 -32.20
CA GLN A 643 -20.69 -19.43 -32.63
C GLN A 643 -19.81 -20.21 -31.67
N LYS A 644 -20.02 -20.07 -30.35
CA LYS A 644 -19.27 -20.82 -29.34
C LYS A 644 -19.57 -22.31 -29.42
N ILE A 645 -20.83 -22.68 -29.59
CA ILE A 645 -21.24 -24.09 -29.79
C ILE A 645 -20.54 -24.67 -31.02
N MET A 646 -20.52 -23.94 -32.14
CA MET A 646 -19.86 -24.39 -33.36
C MET A 646 -18.34 -24.55 -33.19
N ALA A 647 -17.70 -23.65 -32.46
CA ALA A 647 -16.27 -23.75 -32.18
C ALA A 647 -15.95 -24.98 -31.32
N SER A 648 -16.79 -25.30 -30.33
CA SER A 648 -16.66 -26.51 -29.51
C SER A 648 -16.82 -27.80 -30.34
N GLN A 649 -17.84 -27.86 -31.21
CA GLN A 649 -18.07 -29.03 -32.09
C GLN A 649 -16.88 -29.32 -33.03
N LEU A 650 -16.19 -28.28 -33.50
CA LEU A 650 -15.01 -28.45 -34.37
C LEU A 650 -13.78 -28.95 -33.61
N ASN A 651 -13.61 -28.54 -32.35
CA ASN A 651 -12.51 -29.03 -31.52
C ASN A 651 -12.69 -30.50 -31.12
N ASP A 652 -13.92 -30.94 -30.87
CA ASP A 652 -14.24 -32.36 -30.60
C ASP A 652 -14.03 -33.26 -31.84
N ASN A 653 -14.20 -32.70 -33.04
CA ASN A 653 -13.94 -33.42 -34.31
C ASN A 653 -12.46 -33.45 -34.72
N LEU A 654 -11.61 -32.59 -34.14
CA LEU A 654 -10.16 -32.57 -34.39
C LEU A 654 -9.35 -33.36 -33.34
N SER A 655 -10.00 -33.74 -32.22
CA SER A 655 -9.40 -34.50 -31.12
C SER A 655 -9.79 -35.99 -31.12
N ASN A 656 -10.77 -36.38 -31.95
CA ASN A 656 -11.01 -37.76 -32.40
C ASN A 656 -10.29 -38.01 -33.72
#